data_AF-A0A0L6JQA8-F1
#
_entry.id   AF-A0A0L6JQA8-F1
#
_cell.length_a   1.000
_cell.length_b   1.000
_cell.length_c   1.000
_cell.angle_alpha   90.00
_cell.angle_beta   90.00
_cell.angle_gamma   90.00
#
_symmetry.space_group_name_H-M   'P 1'
#
loop_
_entity.id
_entity.type
_entity.pdbx_description
1 polymer ?
#
loop_
_entity_poly.entity_id
_entity_poly.type
_entity_poly.pdbx_seq_one_letter_code
_entity_poly.pdbx_strand_id
1 'polypeptide(L)'
;MRPLKPQKSIEGINRAKMFIKRDLDLFIGYPGINGKWISHPEGKEVSEVVITREHIHKAIFTINKLVRDFPKALPKIVGDVEKWSDRNKSLLELLKQSIHNETTLPESLAKINPSFGDFEKKLHNKIVRDNKDMINIINCFSWLTILKPETFKDVLAWLDNHNEYIDEIYKNFGNQEGLEFIIKLWRLSNITGEKRIKIILLWASHSRVNCIIMDQGYQYSNLVDTSLGRKSIDPVPGIPKARFGSDFKKWINYLSIQDNQTARRSIDLFNLVCDISFIDRWEEWWESLDKVISMAKRMPRGLSRHNPLTIKLNNIREKIKNMGDNTPPVVKSKFLFENIMKWSQNDKVSQYEKMYKALGALPKEYDNVPLRLAFWFYWDQMMEHSEISKQKIISNIIDEFLKFVNLQGDFERAINPWKKVISSWQAKGESRSYIYTIDDEILDEALDQKSVPLIFNLLRRLYQDKRFGEFIENEERRYVLLCLAVPEEQVLDCFFEMRKCGISDAYIAKDVLKLSSEIAGGNYNNFGCVTKALLANVDRCYDPTRILKSIIKMCSNHFYKNFIAEAIAGGQIRVLCTIALELSIVEFFGEKAADLPPPLDTDTTWINRYPAELHEVLMRLAYSDVNAVNTADRLLSKYYPDAELLQAEIDELVNKVSNGEDKEGFLKLRIDKLCRRLIEGPAKLGEVKLNNLGKKVSHAAMMGLLERFKEESNFMFRKCLNLNLSLNEFPDWLQRSDVHETILSSIELSDTFRNIVTMILKRRASHMPWDFRDEDANRQFLERMKSINVNISPWIDGDYKLIKELSNGEEIILSIERDPIEIFNMGKYFKTCLSPGGINFFSVFSNIIDINKQVIYGKTRDGYVRARALIAISDNGGILIFHPYSNDSKLGFKDALKEFVHDLAAKMNTVVMSRGNVNTLIAPRWYDDGPYDLVEEFPFAKDGSEFRRNLLKWNASELLSNMEKAVEPIGLNERTIPFFISLPEMKDCRILVEILFPYITKFNLASNSFYAYIQALIELGMADMLRKLLPKIVDHVLSISYEGNYWTIQKWVEVLLEISPVKALNVIKKNRSPYCSSWEDEEGERVAAAGRAYFMLNRRKQAAKMFSIAINKCLSDKSREFCTHYSKLLNTH
;
A
#
# COMPACT_ATOMS: atom_id res chain seq x y z
N MET A 1 -5.90 28.76 -63.09
CA MET A 1 -6.63 28.22 -61.91
C MET A 1 -7.96 28.95 -61.81
N ARG A 2 -9.09 28.22 -61.74
CA ARG A 2 -10.42 28.84 -61.54
C ARG A 2 -10.53 29.40 -60.11
N PRO A 3 -11.15 30.57 -59.89
CA PRO A 3 -11.41 31.08 -58.54
C PRO A 3 -12.33 30.11 -57.80
N LEU A 4 -11.86 29.60 -56.65
CA LEU A 4 -12.63 28.70 -55.80
C LEU A 4 -13.88 29.43 -55.28
N LYS A 5 -15.04 28.77 -55.34
CA LYS A 5 -16.29 29.24 -54.72
C LYS A 5 -16.03 29.58 -53.24
N PRO A 6 -16.63 30.64 -52.67
CA PRO A 6 -16.38 31.08 -51.31
C PRO A 6 -16.78 29.98 -50.31
N GLN A 7 -15.80 29.24 -49.80
CA GLN A 7 -15.97 28.33 -48.66
C GLN A 7 -16.29 29.14 -47.40
N LYS A 8 -16.95 28.49 -46.44
CA LYS A 8 -17.36 29.07 -45.14
C LYS A 8 -16.23 29.90 -44.53
N SER A 9 -16.52 31.10 -44.03
CA SER A 9 -15.53 32.11 -43.60
C SER A 9 -14.43 31.59 -42.66
N ILE A 10 -14.73 30.56 -41.87
CA ILE A 10 -13.80 29.93 -40.92
C ILE A 10 -12.66 29.20 -41.66
N GLU A 11 -12.95 28.49 -42.76
CA GLU A 11 -11.95 27.74 -43.52
C GLU A 11 -10.94 28.68 -44.19
N GLY A 12 -11.43 29.82 -44.71
CA GLY A 12 -10.58 30.89 -45.24
C GLY A 12 -9.65 31.48 -44.19
N ILE A 13 -10.13 31.71 -42.96
CA ILE A 13 -9.31 32.20 -41.84
C ILE A 13 -8.23 31.18 -41.49
N ASN A 14 -8.58 29.90 -41.38
CA ASN A 14 -7.61 28.85 -41.01
C ASN A 14 -6.54 28.66 -42.08
N ARG A 15 -6.90 28.67 -43.37
CA ARG A 15 -5.92 28.60 -44.46
C ARG A 15 -5.01 29.83 -44.51
N ALA A 16 -5.54 31.03 -44.30
CA ALA A 16 -4.73 32.24 -44.24
C ALA A 16 -3.74 32.20 -43.05
N LYS A 17 -4.21 31.80 -41.86
CA LYS A 17 -3.34 31.56 -40.69
C LYS A 17 -2.25 30.51 -40.97
N MET A 18 -2.58 29.44 -41.69
CA MET A 18 -1.62 28.41 -42.11
C MET A 18 -0.51 28.99 -43.00
N PHE A 19 -0.86 29.80 -44.02
CA PHE A 19 0.14 30.44 -44.89
C PHE A 19 1.04 31.42 -44.13
N ILE A 20 0.46 32.26 -43.25
CA ILE A 20 1.24 33.15 -42.38
C ILE A 20 2.21 32.31 -41.53
N LYS A 21 1.69 31.28 -40.84
CA LYS A 21 2.48 30.42 -39.97
C LYS A 21 3.59 29.65 -40.68
N ARG A 22 3.38 29.30 -41.95
CA ARG A 22 4.32 28.48 -42.73
C ARG A 22 5.44 29.31 -43.33
N ASP A 23 5.11 30.46 -43.90
CA ASP A 23 6.03 31.19 -44.78
C ASP A 23 6.46 32.55 -44.21
N LEU A 24 5.75 33.11 -43.23
CA LEU A 24 6.04 34.45 -42.68
C LEU A 24 6.56 34.42 -41.23
N ASP A 25 6.16 33.43 -40.43
CA ASP A 25 6.60 33.30 -39.02
C ASP A 25 8.12 33.30 -38.84
N LEU A 26 8.87 32.79 -39.82
CA LEU A 26 10.34 32.74 -39.75
C LEU A 26 10.99 34.14 -39.74
N PHE A 27 10.26 35.17 -40.19
CA PHE A 27 10.72 36.56 -40.22
C PHE A 27 10.30 37.35 -38.98
N ILE A 28 9.61 36.74 -38.02
CA ILE A 28 9.34 37.35 -36.72
C ILE A 28 10.56 37.07 -35.85
N GLY A 29 11.56 37.95 -35.86
CA GLY A 29 12.85 37.68 -35.25
C GLY A 29 13.76 38.90 -35.19
N TYR A 30 15.04 38.65 -34.95
CA TYR A 30 16.09 39.66 -34.89
C TYR A 30 17.44 39.08 -35.35
N PRO A 31 18.39 39.91 -35.78
CA PRO A 31 19.77 39.47 -36.01
C PRO A 31 20.42 39.10 -34.67
N GLY A 32 20.84 37.85 -34.53
CA GLY A 32 21.62 37.36 -33.40
C GLY A 32 23.04 37.91 -33.40
N ILE A 33 23.77 37.68 -32.30
CA ILE A 33 25.11 38.23 -32.06
C ILE A 33 26.14 37.73 -33.09
N ASN A 34 25.92 36.55 -33.65
CA ASN A 34 26.76 35.95 -34.70
C ASN A 34 26.31 36.35 -36.13
N GLY A 35 25.38 37.30 -36.25
CA GLY A 35 24.80 37.75 -37.53
C GLY A 35 23.76 36.81 -38.14
N LYS A 36 23.49 35.64 -37.54
CA LYS A 36 22.41 34.75 -38.00
C LYS A 36 21.05 35.24 -37.51
N TRP A 37 19.99 34.88 -38.22
CA TRP A 37 18.65 35.31 -37.87
C TRP A 37 18.06 34.42 -36.77
N ILE A 38 17.60 35.02 -35.69
CA ILE A 38 16.95 34.34 -34.58
C ILE A 38 15.44 34.52 -34.75
N SER A 39 14.81 33.50 -35.29
CA SER A 39 13.36 33.45 -35.48
C SER A 39 12.67 33.15 -34.16
N HIS A 40 11.79 34.05 -33.73
CA HIS A 40 11.01 33.95 -32.51
C HIS A 40 9.50 34.11 -32.81
N PRO A 41 8.87 33.14 -33.50
CA PRO A 41 7.44 33.20 -33.78
C PRO A 41 6.61 33.13 -32.49
N GLU A 42 5.36 33.56 -32.55
CA GLU A 42 4.43 33.49 -31.42
C GLU A 42 3.92 32.05 -31.23
N GLY A 43 4.04 31.51 -30.00
CA GLY A 43 3.60 30.14 -29.69
C GLY A 43 4.46 29.02 -30.28
N LYS A 44 5.70 29.31 -30.68
CA LYS A 44 6.66 28.33 -31.23
C LYS A 44 8.01 28.48 -30.54
N GLU A 45 8.81 27.41 -30.58
CA GLU A 45 10.18 27.46 -30.10
C GLU A 45 11.04 28.41 -30.94
N VAL A 46 12.02 29.01 -30.28
CA VAL A 46 13.02 29.88 -30.92
C VAL A 46 13.91 29.02 -31.80
N SER A 47 14.21 29.49 -33.00
CA SER A 47 15.07 28.78 -33.94
C SER A 47 16.06 29.72 -34.60
N GLU A 48 17.33 29.35 -34.62
CA GLU A 48 18.32 30.00 -35.46
C GLU A 48 18.11 29.57 -36.92
N VAL A 49 17.92 30.54 -37.82
CA VAL A 49 17.59 30.31 -39.23
C VAL A 49 18.58 31.07 -40.10
N VAL A 50 19.07 30.43 -41.15
CA VAL A 50 19.79 31.13 -42.23
C VAL A 50 18.75 31.60 -43.23
N ILE A 51 18.47 32.91 -43.27
CA ILE A 51 17.55 33.47 -44.27
C ILE A 51 18.24 33.43 -45.62
N THR A 52 17.54 32.91 -46.63
CA THR A 52 18.03 32.76 -48.00
C THR A 52 17.17 33.59 -48.94
N ARG A 53 17.64 33.78 -50.19
CA ARG A 53 16.86 34.42 -51.24
C ARG A 53 15.53 33.70 -51.50
N GLU A 54 15.53 32.36 -51.38
CA GLU A 54 14.32 31.55 -51.54
C GLU A 54 13.29 31.85 -50.44
N HIS A 55 13.72 31.97 -49.17
CA HIS A 55 12.84 32.35 -48.08
C HIS A 55 12.15 33.69 -48.35
N ILE A 56 12.92 34.71 -48.78
CA ILE A 56 12.37 36.05 -49.09
C ILE A 56 11.39 36.00 -50.27
N HIS A 57 11.75 35.35 -51.37
CA HIS A 57 10.85 35.21 -52.53
C HIS A 57 9.53 34.52 -52.16
N LYS A 58 9.62 33.46 -51.37
CA LYS A 58 8.45 32.73 -50.88
C LYS A 58 7.56 33.58 -49.98
N ALA A 59 8.16 34.43 -49.13
CA ALA A 59 7.44 35.36 -48.27
C ALA A 59 6.70 36.44 -49.06
N ILE A 60 7.38 37.09 -50.02
CA ILE A 60 6.77 38.10 -50.91
C ILE A 60 5.60 37.49 -51.68
N PHE A 61 5.81 36.29 -52.26
CA PHE A 61 4.76 35.55 -52.94
C PHE A 61 3.58 35.27 -52.00
N THR A 62 3.85 34.85 -50.77
CA THR A 62 2.81 34.52 -49.78
C THR A 62 2.03 35.76 -49.34
N ILE A 63 2.67 36.92 -49.14
CA ILE A 63 2.00 38.18 -48.83
C ILE A 63 1.04 38.58 -49.96
N ASN A 64 1.54 38.62 -51.20
CA ASN A 64 0.73 38.97 -52.37
C ASN A 64 -0.43 37.98 -52.56
N LYS A 65 -0.18 36.69 -52.32
CA LYS A 65 -1.21 35.64 -52.36
C LYS A 65 -2.26 35.85 -51.26
N LEU A 66 -1.85 36.15 -50.04
CA LEU A 66 -2.76 36.39 -48.92
C LEU A 66 -3.69 37.58 -49.19
N VAL A 67 -3.15 38.68 -49.69
CA VAL A 67 -3.92 39.88 -50.05
C VAL A 67 -4.93 39.58 -51.17
N ARG A 68 -4.50 38.88 -52.23
CA ARG A 68 -5.32 38.58 -53.41
C ARG A 68 -6.37 37.50 -53.15
N ASP A 69 -5.98 36.39 -52.53
CA ASP A 69 -6.80 35.17 -52.44
C ASP A 69 -7.67 35.15 -51.17
N PHE A 70 -7.37 35.97 -50.15
CA PHE A 70 -8.09 35.97 -48.86
C PHE A 70 -8.64 37.35 -48.42
N PRO A 71 -9.26 38.16 -49.30
CA PRO A 71 -9.64 39.56 -49.00
C PRO A 71 -10.66 39.71 -47.86
N LYS A 72 -11.47 38.68 -47.56
CA LYS A 72 -12.43 38.69 -46.44
C LYS A 72 -11.90 38.10 -45.14
N ALA A 73 -10.91 37.21 -45.23
CA ALA A 73 -10.38 36.50 -44.07
C ALA A 73 -9.16 37.21 -43.47
N LEU A 74 -8.31 37.78 -44.32
CA LEU A 74 -7.08 38.44 -43.90
C LEU A 74 -7.32 39.64 -42.97
N PRO A 75 -8.28 40.57 -43.22
CA PRO A 75 -8.56 41.67 -42.29
C PRO A 75 -8.93 41.21 -40.87
N LYS A 76 -9.56 40.04 -40.74
CA LYS A 76 -9.91 39.45 -39.43
C LYS A 76 -8.71 38.85 -38.68
N ILE A 77 -7.59 38.66 -39.38
CA ILE A 77 -6.37 38.08 -38.82
C ILE A 77 -5.35 39.19 -38.51
N VAL A 78 -5.17 40.14 -39.43
CA VAL A 78 -4.09 41.14 -39.37
C VAL A 78 -4.58 42.57 -39.16
N GLY A 79 -5.90 42.81 -39.17
CA GLY A 79 -6.48 44.15 -39.10
C GLY A 79 -6.35 44.90 -40.42
N ASP A 80 -5.61 46.00 -40.43
CA ASP A 80 -5.34 46.81 -41.61
C ASP A 80 -4.39 46.07 -42.57
N VAL A 81 -4.95 45.54 -43.66
CA VAL A 81 -4.24 44.68 -44.61
C VAL A 81 -3.15 45.42 -45.37
N GLU A 82 -3.38 46.69 -45.70
CA GLU A 82 -2.43 47.50 -46.46
C GLU A 82 -1.20 47.81 -45.60
N LYS A 83 -1.43 48.33 -44.38
CA LYS A 83 -0.34 48.53 -43.41
C LYS A 83 0.40 47.24 -43.09
N TRP A 84 -0.32 46.13 -42.90
CA TRP A 84 0.32 44.84 -42.67
C TRP A 84 1.21 44.41 -43.85
N SER A 85 0.70 44.51 -45.08
CA SER A 85 1.45 44.19 -46.30
C SER A 85 2.72 45.05 -46.41
N ASP A 86 2.58 46.37 -46.22
CA ASP A 86 3.67 47.32 -46.38
C ASP A 86 4.76 47.12 -45.32
N ARG A 87 4.38 46.87 -44.07
CA ARG A 87 5.34 46.54 -43.00
C ARG A 87 6.13 45.27 -43.31
N ASN A 88 5.45 44.22 -43.79
CA ASN A 88 6.15 42.98 -44.16
C ASN A 88 7.06 43.17 -45.37
N LYS A 89 6.63 43.90 -46.40
CA LYS A 89 7.46 44.20 -47.57
C LYS A 89 8.69 45.03 -47.20
N SER A 90 8.51 46.04 -46.34
CA SER A 90 9.62 46.85 -45.81
C SER A 90 10.64 46.00 -45.05
N LEU A 91 10.19 45.08 -44.18
CA LEU A 91 11.07 44.13 -43.51
C LEU A 91 11.84 43.26 -44.53
N LEU A 92 11.13 42.68 -45.50
CA LEU A 92 11.74 41.79 -46.49
C LEU A 92 12.75 42.51 -47.38
N GLU A 93 12.53 43.78 -47.71
CA GLU A 93 13.51 44.57 -48.48
C GLU A 93 14.78 44.87 -47.66
N LEU A 94 14.65 45.18 -46.37
CA LEU A 94 15.80 45.33 -45.47
C LEU A 94 16.63 44.04 -45.39
N LEU A 95 15.97 42.89 -45.22
CA LEU A 95 16.63 41.59 -45.19
C LEU A 95 17.27 41.22 -46.54
N LYS A 96 16.60 41.55 -47.65
CA LYS A 96 17.09 41.31 -49.00
C LYS A 96 18.37 42.09 -49.29
N GLN A 97 18.46 43.35 -48.86
CA GLN A 97 19.69 44.15 -49.02
C GLN A 97 20.88 43.49 -48.32
N SER A 98 20.69 42.99 -47.10
CA SER A 98 21.74 42.28 -46.36
C SER A 98 22.18 40.98 -47.07
N ILE A 99 21.24 40.20 -47.61
CA ILE A 99 21.55 38.94 -48.31
C ILE A 99 22.15 39.17 -49.70
N HIS A 100 21.77 40.23 -50.41
CA HIS A 100 22.24 40.50 -51.77
C HIS A 100 23.60 41.19 -51.81
N ASN A 101 23.84 42.12 -50.88
CA ASN A 101 25.01 42.99 -50.89
C ASN A 101 26.06 42.57 -49.85
N GLU A 102 25.84 41.47 -49.13
CA GLU A 102 26.66 41.04 -47.99
C GLU A 102 26.85 42.14 -46.93
N THR A 103 25.93 43.10 -46.86
CA THR A 103 25.97 44.18 -45.88
C THR A 103 25.43 43.69 -44.54
N THR A 104 26.08 44.08 -43.46
CA THR A 104 25.60 43.83 -42.10
C THR A 104 24.23 44.47 -41.90
N LEU A 105 23.31 43.75 -41.25
CA LEU A 105 22.02 44.32 -40.86
C LEU A 105 22.28 45.49 -39.88
N PRO A 106 21.50 46.58 -39.96
CA PRO A 106 21.64 47.65 -38.99
C PRO A 106 21.36 47.13 -37.58
N GLU A 107 22.20 47.52 -36.62
CA GLU A 107 22.05 47.07 -35.24
C GLU A 107 20.67 47.44 -34.68
N SER A 108 20.17 48.65 -35.01
CA SER A 108 18.90 49.17 -34.52
C SER A 108 18.01 49.67 -35.66
N LEU A 109 16.75 49.26 -35.65
CA LEU A 109 15.75 49.85 -36.53
C LEU A 109 15.12 51.12 -35.97
N ALA A 110 15.23 51.38 -34.67
CA ALA A 110 14.63 52.54 -34.01
C ALA A 110 15.08 53.88 -34.62
N LYS A 111 16.31 53.92 -35.17
CA LYS A 111 16.89 55.11 -35.79
C LYS A 111 16.59 55.25 -37.28
N ILE A 112 16.36 54.12 -37.98
CA ILE A 112 16.32 54.07 -39.45
C ILE A 112 14.88 53.96 -39.95
N ASN A 113 14.01 53.25 -39.25
CA ASN A 113 12.65 53.02 -39.70
C ASN A 113 11.75 54.21 -39.28
N PRO A 114 11.14 54.94 -40.24
CA PRO A 114 10.27 56.08 -39.94
C PRO A 114 8.99 55.69 -39.20
N SER A 115 8.68 54.40 -39.11
CA SER A 115 7.50 53.90 -38.38
C SER A 115 7.63 54.02 -36.86
N PHE A 116 8.83 54.26 -36.32
CA PHE A 116 9.03 54.57 -34.90
C PHE A 116 8.97 56.09 -34.69
N GLY A 117 8.08 56.54 -33.81
CA GLY A 117 7.86 57.95 -33.51
C GLY A 117 9.00 58.60 -32.71
N ASP A 118 8.94 59.92 -32.59
CA ASP A 118 9.95 60.69 -31.87
C ASP A 118 9.96 60.40 -30.36
N PHE A 119 8.81 59.99 -29.81
CA PHE A 119 8.71 59.57 -28.41
C PHE A 119 9.54 58.30 -28.16
N GLU A 120 9.38 57.29 -29.01
CA GLU A 120 10.10 56.02 -28.94
C GLU A 120 11.61 56.26 -29.09
N LYS A 121 12.02 57.15 -30.00
CA LYS A 121 13.44 57.54 -30.15
C LYS A 121 14.00 58.24 -28.91
N LYS A 122 13.22 59.14 -28.29
CA LYS A 122 13.61 59.81 -27.04
C LYS A 122 13.73 58.82 -25.88
N LEU A 123 12.76 57.92 -25.72
CA LEU A 123 12.77 56.91 -24.67
C LEU A 123 13.89 55.87 -24.88
N HIS A 124 14.11 55.43 -26.12
CA HIS A 124 15.26 54.63 -26.52
C HIS A 124 16.58 55.30 -26.06
N ASN A 125 16.79 56.57 -26.41
CA ASN A 125 18.01 57.29 -26.06
C ASN A 125 18.15 57.50 -24.54
N LYS A 126 17.05 57.68 -23.82
CA LYS A 126 17.03 57.73 -22.36
C LYS A 126 17.52 56.41 -21.77
N ILE A 127 16.89 55.28 -22.11
CA ILE A 127 17.23 53.97 -21.53
C ILE A 127 18.70 53.61 -21.84
N VAL A 128 19.17 53.82 -23.08
CA VAL A 128 20.57 53.55 -23.46
C VAL A 128 21.56 54.46 -22.73
N ARG A 129 21.18 55.71 -22.46
CA ARG A 129 22.03 56.64 -21.68
C ARG A 129 22.11 56.21 -20.22
N ASP A 130 20.98 55.77 -19.66
CA ASP A 130 20.87 55.41 -18.26
C ASP A 130 21.50 54.02 -17.98
N ASN A 131 21.43 53.09 -18.96
CA ASN A 131 22.19 51.83 -18.96
C ASN A 131 22.64 51.44 -20.39
N LYS A 132 23.96 51.49 -20.63
CA LYS A 132 24.55 51.18 -21.94
C LYS A 132 24.38 49.71 -22.35
N ASP A 133 24.35 48.78 -21.41
CA ASP A 133 24.26 47.34 -21.68
C ASP A 133 22.88 46.96 -22.28
N MET A 134 21.87 47.82 -22.07
CA MET A 134 20.52 47.65 -22.63
C MET A 134 20.44 47.89 -24.14
N ILE A 135 21.48 48.46 -24.78
CA ILE A 135 21.43 48.80 -26.21
C ILE A 135 21.12 47.58 -27.07
N ASN A 136 21.73 46.43 -26.79
CA ASN A 136 21.52 45.19 -27.55
C ASN A 136 20.09 44.67 -27.38
N ILE A 137 19.53 44.78 -26.17
CA ILE A 137 18.16 44.35 -25.85
C ILE A 137 17.16 45.21 -26.62
N ILE A 138 17.29 46.54 -26.53
CA ILE A 138 16.41 47.48 -27.22
C ILE A 138 16.50 47.31 -28.74
N ASN A 139 17.71 47.12 -29.26
CA ASN A 139 17.96 46.85 -30.67
C ASN A 139 17.22 45.59 -31.15
N CYS A 140 17.32 44.49 -30.40
CA CYS A 140 16.58 43.26 -30.70
C CYS A 140 15.07 43.49 -30.70
N PHE A 141 14.54 44.23 -29.73
CA PHE A 141 13.11 44.56 -29.69
C PHE A 141 12.65 45.46 -30.85
N SER A 142 13.51 46.36 -31.34
CA SER A 142 13.19 47.17 -32.51
C SER A 142 12.97 46.30 -33.76
N TRP A 143 13.73 45.20 -33.89
CA TRP A 143 13.52 44.19 -34.93
C TRP A 143 12.24 43.37 -34.70
N LEU A 144 12.03 42.87 -33.48
CA LEU A 144 10.85 42.06 -33.14
C LEU A 144 9.52 42.80 -33.31
N THR A 145 9.53 44.12 -33.13
CA THR A 145 8.33 44.96 -33.20
C THR A 145 8.15 45.63 -34.56
N ILE A 146 9.02 45.39 -35.56
CA ILE A 146 8.95 46.06 -36.87
C ILE A 146 7.59 45.87 -37.58
N LEU A 147 6.94 44.71 -37.39
CA LEU A 147 5.63 44.42 -37.98
C LEU A 147 4.47 45.03 -37.18
N LYS A 148 4.73 45.45 -35.93
CA LYS A 148 3.79 46.15 -35.03
C LYS A 148 4.50 47.29 -34.26
N PRO A 149 5.00 48.35 -34.94
CA PRO A 149 5.83 49.39 -34.32
C PRO A 149 5.16 50.06 -33.12
N GLU A 150 3.83 50.12 -33.10
CA GLU A 150 3.05 50.60 -31.95
C GLU A 150 3.37 49.87 -30.63
N THR A 151 3.73 48.58 -30.69
CA THR A 151 4.11 47.78 -29.50
C THR A 151 5.51 48.10 -28.99
N PHE A 152 6.35 48.79 -29.77
CA PHE A 152 7.69 49.15 -29.34
C PHE A 152 7.68 50.16 -28.19
N LYS A 153 6.67 51.04 -28.16
CA LYS A 153 6.45 51.94 -27.03
C LYS A 153 6.21 51.17 -25.73
N ASP A 154 5.36 50.13 -25.79
CA ASP A 154 5.04 49.30 -24.63
C ASP A 154 6.26 48.48 -24.17
N VAL A 155 7.06 47.99 -25.13
CA VAL A 155 8.37 47.38 -24.82
C VAL A 155 9.26 48.36 -24.07
N LEU A 156 9.48 49.55 -24.60
CA LEU A 156 10.39 50.52 -24.00
C LEU A 156 9.93 50.93 -22.60
N ALA A 157 8.62 51.10 -22.40
CA ALA A 157 8.06 51.36 -21.08
C ALA A 157 8.31 50.18 -20.11
N TRP A 158 8.11 48.93 -20.57
CA TRP A 158 8.38 47.74 -19.77
C TRP A 158 9.88 47.59 -19.44
N LEU A 159 10.76 47.89 -20.39
CA LEU A 159 12.21 47.88 -20.19
C LEU A 159 12.66 48.97 -19.19
N ASP A 160 12.08 50.18 -19.26
CA ASP A 160 12.38 51.28 -18.33
C ASP A 160 11.90 50.94 -16.90
N ASN A 161 10.69 50.37 -16.77
CA ASN A 161 10.10 49.98 -15.49
C ASN A 161 10.83 48.83 -14.77
N HIS A 162 11.61 48.04 -15.50
CA HIS A 162 12.28 46.84 -14.99
C HIS A 162 13.76 46.78 -15.36
N ASN A 163 14.38 47.93 -15.64
CA ASN A 163 15.76 48.00 -16.09
C ASN A 163 16.74 47.28 -15.14
N GLU A 164 16.51 47.39 -13.82
CA GLU A 164 17.31 46.75 -12.78
C GLU A 164 17.32 45.22 -12.89
N TYR A 165 16.16 44.61 -13.16
CA TYR A 165 16.06 43.16 -13.29
C TYR A 165 16.63 42.69 -14.62
N ILE A 166 16.33 43.42 -15.70
CA ILE A 166 16.66 43.01 -17.05
C ILE A 166 18.16 43.02 -17.30
N ASP A 167 18.87 44.01 -16.76
CA ASP A 167 20.32 44.08 -16.84
C ASP A 167 20.98 42.84 -16.20
N GLU A 168 20.54 42.48 -15.00
CA GLU A 168 21.04 41.30 -14.29
C GLU A 168 20.65 39.99 -14.98
N ILE A 169 19.44 39.88 -15.53
CA ILE A 169 19.03 38.72 -16.33
C ILE A 169 19.96 38.57 -17.54
N TYR A 170 20.24 39.65 -18.26
CA TYR A 170 21.11 39.63 -19.43
C TYR A 170 22.52 39.14 -19.06
N LYS A 171 23.08 39.59 -17.92
CA LYS A 171 24.37 39.12 -17.40
C LYS A 171 24.33 37.66 -16.96
N ASN A 172 23.30 37.26 -16.21
CA ASN A 172 23.20 35.93 -15.59
C ASN A 172 23.07 34.80 -16.62
N PHE A 173 22.39 35.05 -17.73
CA PHE A 173 22.11 34.04 -18.75
C PHE A 173 23.05 34.14 -19.97
N GLY A 174 23.95 35.12 -20.01
CA GLY A 174 24.85 35.35 -21.14
C GLY A 174 24.14 36.00 -22.32
N ASN A 175 24.91 36.57 -23.26
CA ASN A 175 24.37 37.55 -24.21
C ASN A 175 23.15 37.05 -25.03
N GLN A 176 23.30 36.01 -25.85
CA GLN A 176 22.22 35.56 -26.75
C GLN A 176 21.07 34.90 -25.98
N GLU A 177 21.39 34.03 -25.02
CA GLU A 177 20.38 33.31 -24.24
C GLU A 177 19.61 34.25 -23.29
N GLY A 178 20.29 35.24 -22.70
CA GLY A 178 19.68 36.31 -21.92
C GLY A 178 18.70 37.15 -22.74
N LEU A 179 19.04 37.50 -23.99
CA LEU A 179 18.11 38.18 -24.91
C LEU A 179 16.84 37.36 -25.13
N GLU A 180 17.00 36.10 -25.51
CA GLU A 180 15.87 35.19 -25.74
C GLU A 180 15.00 35.06 -24.50
N PHE A 181 15.63 34.98 -23.33
CA PHE A 181 14.93 34.89 -22.05
C PHE A 181 14.13 36.15 -21.75
N ILE A 182 14.72 37.34 -21.91
CA ILE A 182 14.05 38.65 -21.69
C ILE A 182 12.87 38.82 -22.65
N ILE A 183 13.02 38.44 -23.92
CA ILE A 183 11.94 38.50 -24.91
C ILE A 183 10.76 37.62 -24.49
N LYS A 184 11.03 36.40 -23.99
CA LYS A 184 9.99 35.51 -23.47
C LYS A 184 9.29 36.11 -22.26
N LEU A 185 10.03 36.71 -21.32
CA LEU A 185 9.45 37.36 -20.14
C LEU A 185 8.57 38.57 -20.51
N TRP A 186 9.00 39.40 -21.47
CA TRP A 186 8.18 40.50 -21.97
C TRP A 186 6.86 40.00 -22.58
N ARG A 187 6.92 38.96 -23.42
CA ARG A 187 5.71 38.35 -24.00
C ARG A 187 4.78 37.80 -22.92
N LEU A 188 5.34 37.07 -21.95
CA LEU A 188 4.57 36.56 -20.82
C LEU A 188 3.96 37.71 -19.99
N SER A 189 4.65 38.84 -19.85
CA SER A 189 4.14 40.04 -19.17
C SER A 189 2.92 40.60 -19.88
N ASN A 190 2.98 40.74 -21.21
CA ASN A 190 1.83 41.20 -22.01
C ASN A 190 0.63 40.26 -21.93
N ILE A 191 0.86 38.95 -21.83
CA ILE A 191 -0.20 37.95 -21.78
C ILE A 191 -0.83 37.85 -20.39
N THR A 192 0.00 37.89 -19.34
CA THR A 192 -0.41 37.53 -17.96
C THR A 192 -0.59 38.74 -17.05
N GLY A 193 -0.03 39.89 -17.43
CA GLY A 193 0.02 41.13 -16.66
C GLY A 193 1.34 41.28 -15.91
N GLU A 194 1.87 42.51 -15.91
CA GLU A 194 3.17 42.88 -15.33
C GLU A 194 3.32 42.45 -13.86
N LYS A 195 2.26 42.62 -13.05
CA LYS A 195 2.26 42.24 -11.63
C LYS A 195 2.60 40.75 -11.40
N ARG A 196 2.18 39.87 -12.29
CA ARG A 196 2.45 38.42 -12.17
C ARG A 196 3.90 38.08 -12.51
N ILE A 197 4.47 38.75 -13.51
CA ILE A 197 5.83 38.51 -13.99
C ILE A 197 6.89 39.11 -13.07
N LYS A 198 6.56 40.13 -12.26
CA LYS A 198 7.51 40.76 -11.33
C LYS A 198 8.27 39.75 -10.45
N ILE A 199 7.62 38.72 -9.93
CA ILE A 199 8.29 37.69 -9.11
C ILE A 199 9.25 36.86 -9.96
N ILE A 200 8.88 36.50 -11.19
CA ILE A 200 9.75 35.76 -12.12
C ILE A 200 10.96 36.61 -12.51
N LEU A 201 10.77 37.92 -12.76
CA LEU A 201 11.86 38.86 -13.02
C LEU A 201 12.84 38.89 -11.84
N LEU A 202 12.33 39.01 -10.61
CA LEU A 202 13.15 39.01 -9.40
C LEU A 202 13.97 37.71 -9.24
N TRP A 203 13.36 36.56 -9.52
CA TRP A 203 14.06 35.27 -9.51
C TRP A 203 15.11 35.18 -10.62
N ALA A 204 14.78 35.63 -11.83
CA ALA A 204 15.68 35.58 -12.98
C ALA A 204 16.87 36.53 -12.86
N SER A 205 16.68 37.69 -12.22
CA SER A 205 17.74 38.67 -11.96
C SER A 205 18.66 38.27 -10.81
N HIS A 206 18.28 37.27 -10.01
CA HIS A 206 19.12 36.86 -8.89
C HIS A 206 20.43 36.25 -9.42
N SER A 207 21.57 36.82 -9.02
CA SER A 207 22.92 36.45 -9.50
C SER A 207 23.22 34.96 -9.37
N ARG A 208 22.65 34.31 -8.35
CA ARG A 208 22.79 32.86 -8.08
C ARG A 208 21.80 31.94 -8.78
N VAL A 209 20.82 32.44 -9.54
CA VAL A 209 19.75 31.60 -10.11
C VAL A 209 20.29 30.41 -10.93
N ASN A 210 21.44 30.59 -11.61
CA ASN A 210 22.07 29.57 -12.43
C ASN A 210 23.07 28.66 -11.68
N CYS A 211 23.47 29.02 -10.47
CA CYS A 211 24.50 28.30 -9.72
C CYS A 211 24.07 27.84 -8.32
N ILE A 212 22.82 28.08 -7.91
CA ILE A 212 22.32 27.64 -6.61
C ILE A 212 21.87 26.17 -6.61
N ILE A 213 22.21 25.48 -5.52
CA ILE A 213 21.89 24.07 -5.30
C ILE A 213 20.89 23.99 -4.15
N MET A 214 19.64 23.67 -4.44
CA MET A 214 18.57 23.67 -3.43
C MET A 214 18.07 22.28 -3.05
N ASP A 215 18.65 21.22 -3.62
CA ASP A 215 18.11 19.85 -3.51
C ASP A 215 19.06 18.83 -2.87
N GLN A 216 20.28 19.24 -2.51
CA GLN A 216 21.36 18.32 -2.11
C GLN A 216 22.13 18.72 -0.84
N GLY A 217 21.72 19.77 -0.12
CA GLY A 217 22.47 20.29 1.03
C GLY A 217 22.72 19.25 2.12
N TYR A 218 21.68 18.53 2.54
CA TYR A 218 21.79 17.51 3.58
C TYR A 218 22.66 16.32 3.15
N GLN A 219 22.39 15.75 1.96
CA GLN A 219 23.18 14.62 1.45
C GLN A 219 24.65 15.00 1.28
N TYR A 220 24.91 16.22 0.81
CA TYR A 220 26.27 16.72 0.64
C TYR A 220 26.98 16.92 1.99
N SER A 221 26.31 17.50 2.99
CA SER A 221 26.86 17.63 4.34
C SER A 221 27.25 16.27 4.94
N ASN A 222 26.39 15.26 4.81
CA ASN A 222 26.68 13.90 5.26
C ASN A 222 27.84 13.25 4.50
N LEU A 223 27.92 13.47 3.18
CA LEU A 223 29.02 12.97 2.36
C LEU A 223 30.34 13.60 2.82
N VAL A 224 30.37 14.91 3.06
CA VAL A 224 31.54 15.61 3.60
C VAL A 224 31.90 15.08 4.99
N ASP A 225 30.94 14.93 5.92
CA ASP A 225 31.21 14.37 7.25
C ASP A 225 31.84 12.97 7.18
N THR A 226 31.30 12.13 6.28
CA THR A 226 31.81 10.77 6.05
C THR A 226 33.24 10.82 5.50
N SER A 227 33.51 11.68 4.53
CA SER A 227 34.85 11.88 3.96
C SER A 227 35.87 12.40 4.99
N LEU A 228 35.41 13.07 6.06
CA LEU A 228 36.23 13.55 7.17
C LEU A 228 36.38 12.51 8.31
N GLY A 229 35.78 11.33 8.16
CA GLY A 229 35.92 10.22 9.12
C GLY A 229 37.37 9.78 9.27
N ARG A 230 37.77 9.37 10.48
CA ARG A 230 39.17 9.03 10.82
C ARG A 230 39.83 7.98 9.90
N LYS A 231 39.03 7.08 9.34
CA LYS A 231 39.49 6.01 8.44
C LYS A 231 39.26 6.33 6.96
N SER A 232 38.62 7.46 6.64
CA SER A 232 38.32 7.83 5.28
C SER A 232 39.59 8.32 4.58
N ILE A 233 39.94 7.67 3.48
CA ILE A 233 40.95 8.14 2.53
C ILE A 233 40.32 9.04 1.45
N ASP A 234 38.99 9.11 1.39
CA ASP A 234 38.27 9.75 0.29
C ASP A 234 38.44 11.28 0.34
N PRO A 235 38.74 11.93 -0.80
CA PRO A 235 38.81 13.39 -0.87
C PRO A 235 37.46 14.00 -0.45
N VAL A 236 37.48 15.21 0.13
CA VAL A 236 36.24 15.95 0.35
C VAL A 236 35.59 16.19 -1.02
N PRO A 237 34.33 15.79 -1.23
CA PRO A 237 33.67 15.92 -2.52
C PRO A 237 33.66 17.39 -3.00
N GLY A 238 33.60 17.57 -4.32
CA GLY A 238 33.35 18.88 -4.92
C GLY A 238 31.89 19.29 -4.75
N ILE A 239 31.64 20.61 -4.76
CA ILE A 239 30.27 21.16 -4.73
C ILE A 239 29.48 20.59 -5.91
N PRO A 240 28.25 20.07 -5.71
CA PRO A 240 27.44 19.54 -6.79
C PRO A 240 27.13 20.57 -7.89
N LYS A 241 26.72 20.10 -9.07
CA LYS A 241 26.27 21.01 -10.14
C LYS A 241 24.85 21.50 -9.85
N ALA A 242 24.66 22.81 -9.86
CA ALA A 242 23.34 23.43 -9.79
C ALA A 242 22.45 23.01 -10.97
N ARG A 243 21.18 22.74 -10.70
CA ARG A 243 20.17 22.34 -11.70
C ARG A 243 19.06 23.36 -11.86
N PHE A 244 18.81 24.18 -10.83
CA PHE A 244 17.65 25.06 -10.77
C PHE A 244 17.54 25.98 -12.00
N GLY A 245 18.59 26.74 -12.33
CA GLY A 245 18.55 27.65 -13.48
C GLY A 245 18.23 26.95 -14.81
N SER A 246 18.73 25.73 -15.02
CA SER A 246 18.43 24.95 -16.23
C SER A 246 16.97 24.49 -16.29
N ASP A 247 16.38 24.10 -15.17
CA ASP A 247 14.97 23.69 -15.11
C ASP A 247 14.03 24.91 -15.18
N PHE A 248 14.41 26.03 -14.55
CA PHE A 248 13.70 27.30 -14.62
C PHE A 248 13.63 27.83 -16.07
N LYS A 249 14.74 27.75 -16.82
CA LYS A 249 14.77 28.05 -18.26
C LYS A 249 13.82 27.18 -19.06
N LYS A 250 13.86 25.87 -18.86
CA LYS A 250 12.96 24.93 -19.54
C LYS A 250 11.50 25.26 -19.27
N TRP A 251 11.17 25.62 -18.03
CA TRP A 251 9.82 26.04 -17.66
C TRP A 251 9.40 27.34 -18.36
N ILE A 252 10.24 28.38 -18.39
CA ILE A 252 9.93 29.62 -19.12
C ILE A 252 9.76 29.37 -20.62
N ASN A 253 10.60 28.52 -21.22
CA ASN A 253 10.46 28.10 -22.62
C ASN A 253 9.11 27.41 -22.84
N TYR A 254 8.75 26.48 -21.96
CA TYR A 254 7.44 25.82 -21.98
C TYR A 254 6.30 26.83 -21.90
N LEU A 255 6.35 27.81 -20.99
CA LEU A 255 5.30 28.83 -20.86
C LEU A 255 5.14 29.72 -22.09
N SER A 256 6.25 30.06 -22.74
CA SER A 256 6.23 30.93 -23.91
C SER A 256 5.47 30.35 -25.12
N ILE A 257 5.22 29.03 -25.11
CA ILE A 257 4.46 28.32 -26.15
C ILE A 257 3.06 27.87 -25.71
N GLN A 258 2.68 28.08 -24.44
CA GLN A 258 1.34 27.73 -23.94
C GLN A 258 0.27 28.77 -24.27
N ASP A 259 -1.00 28.38 -24.15
CA ASP A 259 -2.11 29.33 -24.19
C ASP A 259 -2.10 30.28 -22.98
N ASN A 260 -2.75 31.44 -23.14
CA ASN A 260 -2.76 32.50 -22.14
C ASN A 260 -3.26 32.06 -20.77
N GLN A 261 -4.23 31.14 -20.69
CA GLN A 261 -4.78 30.69 -19.41
C GLN A 261 -3.84 29.72 -18.71
N THR A 262 -3.25 28.77 -19.45
CA THR A 262 -2.25 27.84 -18.92
C THR A 262 -1.02 28.59 -18.42
N ALA A 263 -0.51 29.58 -19.19
CA ALA A 263 0.60 30.42 -18.76
C ALA A 263 0.27 31.19 -17.47
N ARG A 264 -0.93 31.81 -17.39
CA ARG A 264 -1.38 32.54 -16.19
C ARG A 264 -1.44 31.63 -14.96
N ARG A 265 -2.11 30.47 -15.06
CA ARG A 265 -2.21 29.51 -13.95
C ARG A 265 -0.85 29.02 -13.49
N SER A 266 0.05 28.74 -14.43
CA SER A 266 1.41 28.31 -14.12
C SER A 266 2.20 29.38 -13.35
N ILE A 267 2.11 30.63 -13.76
CA ILE A 267 2.79 31.75 -13.07
C ILE A 267 2.14 31.98 -11.70
N ASP A 268 0.82 31.89 -11.61
CA ASP A 268 0.11 32.02 -10.35
C ASP A 268 0.53 30.92 -9.36
N LEU A 269 0.71 29.66 -9.79
CA LEU A 269 1.27 28.59 -8.94
C LEU A 269 2.70 28.90 -8.50
N PHE A 270 3.57 29.28 -9.43
CA PHE A 270 4.96 29.64 -9.10
C PHE A 270 5.00 30.73 -8.03
N ASN A 271 4.23 31.80 -8.22
CA ASN A 271 4.13 32.92 -7.28
C ASN A 271 3.52 32.52 -5.93
N LEU A 272 2.68 31.48 -5.91
CA LEU A 272 2.05 30.97 -4.71
C LEU A 272 3.03 30.16 -3.85
N VAL A 273 3.86 29.31 -4.48
CA VAL A 273 4.70 28.32 -3.77
C VAL A 273 6.18 28.69 -3.67
N CYS A 274 6.68 29.58 -4.53
CA CYS A 274 8.09 29.99 -4.54
C CYS A 274 8.27 31.33 -3.82
N ASP A 275 9.25 31.39 -2.91
CA ASP A 275 9.67 32.62 -2.24
C ASP A 275 11.16 32.88 -2.51
N ILE A 276 11.50 34.11 -2.89
CA ILE A 276 12.88 34.48 -3.23
C ILE A 276 13.85 34.25 -2.05
N SER A 277 13.34 34.37 -0.82
CA SER A 277 14.11 34.09 0.40
C SER A 277 14.64 32.65 0.50
N PHE A 278 14.14 31.73 -0.33
CA PHE A 278 14.75 30.40 -0.47
C PHE A 278 16.14 30.50 -1.08
N ILE A 279 16.34 31.35 -2.09
CA ILE A 279 17.65 31.51 -2.72
C ILE A 279 18.63 32.13 -1.71
N ASP A 280 18.24 33.23 -1.04
CA ASP A 280 19.09 33.93 -0.09
C ASP A 280 19.60 32.99 1.01
N ARG A 281 18.70 32.19 1.61
CA ARG A 281 19.08 31.24 2.67
C ARG A 281 19.97 30.11 2.17
N TRP A 282 19.73 29.60 0.96
CA TRP A 282 20.59 28.59 0.37
C TRP A 282 21.98 29.17 0.06
N GLU A 283 22.06 30.41 -0.41
CA GLU A 283 23.34 31.11 -0.61
C GLU A 283 24.10 31.28 0.70
N GLU A 284 23.46 31.85 1.73
CA GLU A 284 24.06 32.03 3.06
C GLU A 284 24.55 30.70 3.65
N TRP A 285 23.76 29.63 3.47
CA TRP A 285 24.11 28.29 3.93
C TRP A 285 25.32 27.73 3.16
N TRP A 286 25.35 27.84 1.83
CA TRP A 286 26.46 27.36 1.00
C TRP A 286 27.75 28.14 1.26
N GLU A 287 27.68 29.46 1.44
CA GLU A 287 28.83 30.29 1.82
C GLU A 287 29.38 29.89 3.19
N SER A 288 28.48 29.65 4.15
CA SER A 288 28.87 29.18 5.48
C SER A 288 29.51 27.80 5.40
N LEU A 289 28.98 26.89 4.57
CA LEU A 289 29.50 25.53 4.44
C LEU A 289 30.85 25.53 3.74
N ASP A 290 31.03 26.33 2.70
CA ASP A 290 32.29 26.42 1.95
C ASP A 290 33.44 26.94 2.84
N LYS A 291 33.15 27.89 3.74
CA LYS A 291 34.10 28.33 4.78
C LYS A 291 34.54 27.15 5.67
N VAL A 292 33.59 26.32 6.12
CA VAL A 292 33.88 25.15 6.97
C VAL A 292 34.61 24.04 6.20
N ILE A 293 34.22 23.79 4.94
CA ILE A 293 34.89 22.83 4.04
C ILE A 293 36.31 23.27 3.74
N SER A 294 36.54 24.56 3.50
CA SER A 294 37.88 25.13 3.30
C SER A 294 38.78 24.94 4.53
N MET A 295 38.22 25.06 5.74
CA MET A 295 38.93 24.69 6.96
C MET A 295 39.23 23.19 7.01
N ALA A 296 38.26 22.34 6.67
CA ALA A 296 38.39 20.89 6.68
C ALA A 296 39.45 20.38 5.69
N LYS A 297 39.51 20.96 4.49
CA LYS A 297 40.51 20.63 3.45
C LYS A 297 41.95 20.93 3.88
N ARG A 298 42.15 21.85 4.82
CA ARG A 298 43.48 22.18 5.38
C ARG A 298 43.87 21.29 6.56
N MET A 299 42.98 20.43 7.05
CA MET A 299 43.28 19.54 8.18
C MET A 299 44.06 18.31 7.71
N PRO A 300 45.14 17.92 8.42
CA PRO A 300 45.85 16.68 8.12
C PRO A 300 44.94 15.46 8.34
N ARG A 301 45.06 14.47 7.45
CA ARG A 301 44.30 13.21 7.50
C ARG A 301 45.03 12.15 8.32
N GLY A 302 44.31 11.12 8.78
CA GLY A 302 44.91 9.99 9.51
C GLY A 302 45.41 10.32 10.93
N LEU A 303 44.84 11.34 11.57
CA LEU A 303 45.24 11.77 12.91
C LEU A 303 44.92 10.71 13.98
N SER A 304 45.86 10.48 14.89
CA SER A 304 45.66 9.60 16.05
C SER A 304 44.63 10.18 17.04
N ARG A 305 44.02 9.32 17.87
CA ARG A 305 43.02 9.74 18.88
C ARG A 305 43.54 10.81 19.84
N HIS A 306 44.84 10.82 20.12
CA HIS A 306 45.48 11.73 21.07
C HIS A 306 46.03 13.02 20.42
N ASN A 307 45.95 13.16 19.09
CA ASN A 307 46.41 14.37 18.43
C ASN A 307 45.43 15.54 18.73
N PRO A 308 45.88 16.71 19.21
CA PRO A 308 45.03 17.88 19.46
C PRO A 308 44.20 18.32 18.24
N LEU A 309 44.72 18.10 17.02
CA LEU A 309 44.01 18.40 15.78
C LEU A 309 42.77 17.51 15.57
N THR A 310 42.71 16.35 16.23
CA THR A 310 41.53 15.48 16.21
C THR A 310 40.32 16.14 16.89
N ILE A 311 40.54 16.93 17.95
CA ILE A 311 39.46 17.72 18.59
C ILE A 311 38.94 18.76 17.61
N LYS A 312 39.85 19.49 16.95
CA LYS A 312 39.49 20.49 15.94
C LYS A 312 38.74 19.87 14.76
N LEU A 313 39.15 18.69 14.30
CA LEU A 313 38.46 17.95 13.23
C LEU A 313 37.06 17.52 13.67
N ASN A 314 36.90 17.00 14.90
CA ASN A 314 35.60 16.64 15.45
C ASN A 314 34.67 17.86 15.56
N ASN A 315 35.19 19.03 15.97
CA ASN A 315 34.41 20.27 16.01
C ASN A 315 33.98 20.73 14.59
N ILE A 316 34.83 20.54 13.58
CA ILE A 316 34.48 20.82 12.18
C ILE A 316 33.37 19.86 11.72
N ARG A 317 33.49 18.57 12.03
CA ARG A 317 32.48 17.55 11.72
C ARG A 317 31.15 17.84 12.40
N GLU A 318 31.16 18.20 13.68
CA GLU A 318 29.96 18.61 14.41
C GLU A 318 29.31 19.85 13.80
N LYS A 319 30.11 20.86 13.40
CA LYS A 319 29.60 22.02 12.66
C LYS A 319 28.96 21.61 11.33
N ILE A 320 29.60 20.75 10.55
CA ILE A 320 29.05 20.24 9.27
C ILE A 320 27.74 19.51 9.53
N LYS A 321 27.70 18.62 10.52
CA LYS A 321 26.48 17.91 10.92
C LYS A 321 25.37 18.87 11.34
N ASN A 322 25.66 19.83 12.21
CA ASN A 322 24.71 20.86 12.62
C ASN A 322 24.22 21.70 11.43
N MET A 323 25.09 22.02 10.47
CA MET A 323 24.69 22.70 9.23
C MET A 323 23.82 21.81 8.36
N GLY A 324 24.11 20.52 8.27
CA GLY A 324 23.25 19.52 7.64
C GLY A 324 21.89 19.48 8.31
N ASP A 325 21.86 19.51 9.64
CA ASP A 325 20.63 19.47 10.42
C ASP A 325 19.76 20.72 10.28
N ASN A 326 20.38 21.86 9.92
CA ASN A 326 19.76 23.15 9.66
C ASN A 326 19.82 23.54 8.17
N THR A 327 19.82 22.56 7.25
CA THR A 327 19.72 22.88 5.82
C THR A 327 18.42 23.63 5.54
N PRO A 328 18.44 24.67 4.68
CA PRO A 328 17.20 25.28 4.22
C PRO A 328 16.27 24.25 3.56
N PRO A 329 14.97 24.57 3.42
CA PRO A 329 14.02 23.80 2.63
C PRO A 329 14.56 23.19 1.34
N VAL A 330 14.57 21.86 1.25
CA VAL A 330 14.97 21.16 0.03
C VAL A 330 13.90 21.33 -1.05
N VAL A 331 14.26 21.93 -2.19
CA VAL A 331 13.37 22.12 -3.34
C VAL A 331 13.95 21.42 -4.56
N LYS A 332 13.37 20.26 -4.93
CA LYS A 332 13.72 19.56 -6.16
C LYS A 332 13.20 20.34 -7.37
N SER A 333 14.05 21.16 -7.98
CA SER A 333 13.70 22.08 -9.08
C SER A 333 12.91 21.40 -10.20
N LYS A 334 13.42 20.27 -10.71
CA LYS A 334 12.76 19.51 -11.77
C LYS A 334 11.32 19.14 -11.39
N PHE A 335 11.14 18.58 -10.20
CA PHE A 335 9.84 18.12 -9.71
C PHE A 335 8.87 19.29 -9.45
N LEU A 336 9.38 20.42 -8.94
CA LEU A 336 8.62 21.66 -8.80
C LEU A 336 8.07 22.13 -10.15
N PHE A 337 8.94 22.29 -11.16
CA PHE A 337 8.49 22.81 -12.45
C PHE A 337 7.61 21.82 -13.21
N GLU A 338 7.90 20.51 -13.16
CA GLU A 338 7.03 19.47 -13.73
C GLU A 338 5.63 19.53 -13.13
N ASN A 339 5.52 19.72 -11.82
CA ASN A 339 4.22 19.88 -11.16
C ASN A 339 3.52 21.19 -11.55
N ILE A 340 4.23 22.32 -11.61
CA ILE A 340 3.65 23.57 -12.12
C ILE A 340 3.09 23.38 -13.53
N MET A 341 3.82 22.70 -14.41
CA MET A 341 3.39 22.44 -15.79
C MET A 341 2.17 21.50 -15.84
N LYS A 342 2.16 20.45 -15.02
CA LYS A 342 1.06 19.48 -14.92
C LYS A 342 -0.24 20.13 -14.43
N TRP A 343 -0.17 20.90 -13.35
CA TRP A 343 -1.36 21.46 -12.70
C TRP A 343 -1.89 22.73 -13.37
N SER A 344 -1.15 23.33 -14.30
CA SER A 344 -1.61 24.50 -15.06
C SER A 344 -2.43 24.15 -16.31
N GLN A 345 -2.50 22.87 -16.69
CA GLN A 345 -3.19 22.42 -17.90
C GLN A 345 -4.70 22.67 -17.91
N ASN A 346 -5.27 22.78 -19.10
CA ASN A 346 -6.70 23.06 -19.30
C ASN A 346 -7.63 21.93 -18.82
N ASP A 347 -7.18 20.67 -18.82
CA ASP A 347 -7.94 19.53 -18.32
C ASP A 347 -7.96 19.46 -16.78
N LYS A 348 -7.14 20.28 -16.10
CA LYS A 348 -6.99 20.31 -14.64
C LYS A 348 -7.59 21.54 -13.97
N VAL A 349 -8.29 22.42 -14.70
CA VAL A 349 -8.76 23.73 -14.18
C VAL A 349 -9.53 23.63 -12.86
N SER A 350 -10.48 22.71 -12.75
CA SER A 350 -11.27 22.56 -11.52
C SER A 350 -10.40 22.14 -10.33
N GLN A 351 -9.44 21.25 -10.53
CA GLN A 351 -8.57 20.78 -9.46
C GLN A 351 -7.50 21.82 -9.12
N TYR A 352 -7.00 22.55 -10.12
CA TYR A 352 -6.15 23.72 -9.96
C TYR A 352 -6.79 24.77 -9.05
N GLU A 353 -8.05 25.15 -9.28
CA GLU A 353 -8.70 26.19 -8.47
C GLU A 353 -8.82 25.81 -6.99
N LYS A 354 -9.14 24.54 -6.71
CA LYS A 354 -9.21 24.01 -5.34
C LYS A 354 -7.83 23.99 -4.69
N MET A 355 -6.84 23.43 -5.39
CA MET A 355 -5.45 23.38 -4.96
C MET A 355 -4.91 24.78 -4.68
N TYR A 356 -5.10 25.72 -5.59
CA TYR A 356 -4.63 27.10 -5.47
C TYR A 356 -5.23 27.80 -4.25
N LYS A 357 -6.54 27.64 -4.00
CA LYS A 357 -7.20 28.21 -2.83
C LYS A 357 -6.71 27.57 -1.53
N ALA A 358 -6.62 26.24 -1.48
CA ALA A 358 -6.14 25.50 -0.32
C ALA A 358 -4.70 25.90 0.06
N LEU A 359 -3.79 25.93 -0.93
CA LEU A 359 -2.42 26.37 -0.73
C LEU A 359 -2.33 27.86 -0.36
N GLY A 360 -3.21 28.70 -0.90
CA GLY A 360 -3.29 30.12 -0.56
C GLY A 360 -3.67 30.40 0.90
N ALA A 361 -4.43 29.50 1.53
CA ALA A 361 -4.79 29.59 2.95
C ALA A 361 -3.65 29.17 3.89
N LEU A 362 -2.61 28.51 3.38
CA LEU A 362 -1.44 28.13 4.17
C LEU A 362 -0.41 29.28 4.17
N PRO A 363 0.34 29.47 5.28
CA PRO A 363 1.53 30.31 5.26
C PRO A 363 2.54 29.74 4.25
N LYS A 364 3.37 30.61 3.66
CA LYS A 364 4.42 30.17 2.73
C LYS A 364 5.40 29.21 3.39
N GLU A 365 5.67 29.44 4.67
CA GLU A 365 6.61 28.69 5.48
C GLU A 365 6.09 28.50 6.91
N TYR A 366 6.43 27.35 7.50
CA TYR A 366 6.18 27.03 8.90
C TYR A 366 7.26 26.04 9.36
N ASP A 367 7.90 26.30 10.50
CA ASP A 367 8.98 25.45 11.07
C ASP A 367 10.08 25.04 10.06
N ASN A 368 10.62 26.02 9.32
CA ASN A 368 11.62 25.81 8.26
C ASN A 368 11.17 24.84 7.14
N VAL A 369 9.86 24.70 6.93
CA VAL A 369 9.27 23.92 5.84
C VAL A 369 8.52 24.86 4.89
N PRO A 370 8.71 24.76 3.57
CA PRO A 370 7.98 25.53 2.57
C PRO A 370 6.56 24.95 2.49
N LEU A 371 5.71 25.29 3.44
CA LEU A 371 4.51 24.52 3.78
C LEU A 371 3.57 24.34 2.59
N ARG A 372 3.37 25.39 1.78
CA ARG A 372 2.59 25.31 0.54
C ARG A 372 3.14 24.27 -0.42
N LEU A 373 4.45 24.25 -0.59
CA LEU A 373 5.11 23.31 -1.49
C LEU A 373 5.03 21.88 -0.94
N ALA A 374 5.19 21.71 0.37
CA ALA A 374 5.07 20.41 1.04
C ALA A 374 3.67 19.80 0.88
N PHE A 375 2.62 20.57 1.17
CA PHE A 375 1.23 20.13 0.98
C PHE A 375 0.88 19.88 -0.49
N TRP A 376 1.38 20.72 -1.40
CA TRP A 376 1.14 20.51 -2.81
C TRP A 376 1.71 19.17 -3.28
N PHE A 377 2.97 18.88 -2.94
CA PHE A 377 3.57 17.61 -3.33
C PHE A 377 2.93 16.41 -2.65
N TYR A 378 2.51 16.57 -1.40
CA TYR A 378 1.78 15.53 -0.69
C TYR A 378 0.46 15.17 -1.40
N TRP A 379 -0.36 16.18 -1.72
CA TRP A 379 -1.63 15.94 -2.44
C TRP A 379 -1.43 15.51 -3.90
N ASP A 380 -0.37 15.99 -4.57
CA ASP A 380 -0.03 15.52 -5.91
C ASP A 380 0.30 14.03 -5.93
N GLN A 381 1.13 13.57 -4.97
CA GLN A 381 1.46 12.16 -4.83
C GLN A 381 0.21 11.32 -4.53
N MET A 382 -0.68 11.77 -3.65
CA MET A 382 -1.95 11.07 -3.41
C MET A 382 -2.78 10.95 -4.68
N MET A 383 -2.84 12.01 -5.50
CA MET A 383 -3.60 12.02 -6.76
C MET A 383 -3.01 11.10 -7.83
N GLU A 384 -1.67 10.97 -7.89
CA GLU A 384 -0.99 10.09 -8.85
C GLU A 384 -1.14 8.61 -8.52
N HIS A 385 -1.08 8.24 -7.24
CA HIS A 385 -1.13 6.85 -6.80
C HIS A 385 -2.55 6.32 -6.60
N SER A 386 -3.57 7.16 -6.80
CA SER A 386 -4.96 6.80 -6.54
C SER A 386 -5.76 6.57 -7.82
N GLU A 387 -6.67 5.59 -7.76
CA GLU A 387 -7.63 5.35 -8.82
C GLU A 387 -8.47 6.60 -9.13
N ILE A 388 -8.99 6.72 -10.35
CA ILE A 388 -9.84 7.84 -10.79
C ILE A 388 -11.03 8.06 -9.83
N SER A 389 -11.57 6.99 -9.24
CA SER A 389 -12.62 7.02 -8.21
C SER A 389 -12.19 7.80 -6.96
N LYS A 390 -10.94 7.59 -6.51
CA LYS A 390 -10.33 8.22 -5.33
C LYS A 390 -9.86 9.65 -5.58
N GLN A 391 -9.54 10.03 -6.82
CA GLN A 391 -9.20 11.43 -7.15
C GLN A 391 -10.31 12.43 -6.79
N LYS A 392 -11.58 12.02 -6.88
CA LYS A 392 -12.71 12.83 -6.42
C LYS A 392 -12.75 12.97 -4.89
N ILE A 393 -12.40 11.90 -4.17
CA ILE A 393 -12.29 11.91 -2.70
C ILE A 393 -11.19 12.89 -2.28
N ILE A 394 -10.01 12.82 -2.91
CA ILE A 394 -8.91 13.76 -2.65
C ILE A 394 -9.33 15.20 -2.93
N SER A 395 -10.05 15.43 -4.03
CA SER A 395 -10.58 16.76 -4.30
C SER A 395 -11.53 17.27 -3.20
N ASN A 396 -12.31 16.39 -2.57
CA ASN A 396 -13.16 16.75 -1.43
C ASN A 396 -12.33 16.96 -0.15
N ILE A 397 -11.28 16.17 0.06
CA ILE A 397 -10.33 16.36 1.17
C ILE A 397 -9.72 17.76 1.10
N ILE A 398 -9.26 18.20 -0.08
CA ILE A 398 -8.67 19.53 -0.28
C ILE A 398 -9.70 20.65 0.03
N ASP A 399 -10.96 20.48 -0.40
CA ASP A 399 -12.02 21.46 -0.12
C ASP A 399 -12.36 21.53 1.37
N GLU A 400 -12.52 20.39 2.04
CA GLU A 400 -12.83 20.32 3.47
C GLU A 400 -11.65 20.76 4.33
N PHE A 401 -10.41 20.47 3.90
CA PHE A 401 -9.18 20.99 4.50
C PHE A 401 -9.14 22.52 4.45
N LEU A 402 -9.42 23.12 3.29
CA LEU A 402 -9.48 24.57 3.14
C LEU A 402 -10.53 25.19 4.08
N LYS A 403 -11.73 24.60 4.15
CA LYS A 403 -12.77 25.05 5.09
C LYS A 403 -12.31 24.92 6.54
N PHE A 404 -11.67 23.80 6.87
CA PHE A 404 -11.16 23.51 8.20
C PHE A 404 -10.11 24.55 8.63
N VAL A 405 -9.06 24.77 7.82
CA VAL A 405 -7.97 25.72 8.11
C VAL A 405 -8.50 27.14 8.27
N ASN A 406 -9.41 27.59 7.39
CA ASN A 406 -9.98 28.94 7.47
C ASN A 406 -10.85 29.19 8.71
N LEU A 407 -11.39 28.13 9.32
CA LEU A 407 -12.23 28.23 10.51
C LEU A 407 -11.44 28.19 11.82
N GLN A 408 -10.19 27.73 11.79
CA GLN A 408 -9.37 27.65 13.00
C GLN A 408 -8.71 29.00 13.29
N GLY A 409 -8.83 29.48 14.53
CA GLY A 409 -8.13 30.68 15.01
C GLY A 409 -6.65 30.43 15.33
N ASP A 410 -6.24 29.16 15.44
CA ASP A 410 -4.88 28.72 15.75
C ASP A 410 -4.38 27.78 14.65
N PHE A 411 -3.49 28.31 13.80
CA PHE A 411 -2.96 27.61 12.63
C PHE A 411 -2.10 26.39 13.01
N GLU A 412 -1.26 26.52 14.04
CA GLU A 412 -0.36 25.45 14.49
C GLU A 412 -1.17 24.26 14.99
N ARG A 413 -2.20 24.54 15.80
CA ARG A 413 -3.11 23.50 16.28
C ARG A 413 -3.90 22.86 15.13
N ALA A 414 -4.30 23.64 14.13
CA ALA A 414 -5.03 23.17 12.95
C ALA A 414 -4.19 22.21 12.08
N ILE A 415 -2.92 22.50 11.86
CA ILE A 415 -2.07 21.71 10.95
C ILE A 415 -1.52 20.45 11.59
N ASN A 416 -1.65 20.30 12.91
CA ASN A 416 -1.08 19.19 13.65
C ASN A 416 -1.46 17.76 13.15
N PRO A 417 -2.69 17.46 12.68
CA PRO A 417 -3.01 16.13 12.11
C PRO A 417 -2.17 15.80 10.86
N TRP A 418 -1.56 16.82 10.26
CA TRP A 418 -0.64 16.74 9.14
C TRP A 418 0.80 17.11 9.54
N LYS A 419 1.14 17.08 10.83
CA LYS A 419 2.53 17.30 11.32
C LYS A 419 3.51 16.34 10.64
N LYS A 420 3.05 15.19 10.19
CA LYS A 420 3.82 14.23 9.40
C LYS A 420 4.09 14.67 7.96
N VAL A 421 3.22 15.46 7.34
CA VAL A 421 3.53 16.12 6.05
C VAL A 421 4.73 17.05 6.26
N ILE A 422 4.71 17.83 7.34
CA ILE A 422 5.81 18.73 7.74
C ILE A 422 7.09 17.93 8.04
N SER A 423 6.98 16.89 8.89
CA SER A 423 8.15 16.10 9.29
C SER A 423 8.70 15.25 8.15
N SER A 424 7.88 14.77 7.21
CA SER A 424 8.34 14.07 6.00
C SER A 424 9.15 14.96 5.07
N TRP A 425 8.85 16.27 5.08
CA TRP A 425 9.62 17.26 4.36
C TRP A 425 10.96 17.54 5.04
N GLN A 426 10.95 17.55 6.38
CA GLN A 426 12.17 17.66 7.20
C GLN A 426 12.97 16.34 7.24
N ALA A 427 12.33 15.21 6.90
CA ALA A 427 12.93 13.88 7.00
C ALA A 427 14.11 13.77 6.03
N LYS A 428 15.26 13.56 6.65
CA LYS A 428 16.59 13.60 6.09
C LYS A 428 16.88 12.35 5.23
N GLY A 429 16.40 12.29 3.99
CA GLY A 429 16.76 11.23 3.03
C GLY A 429 15.70 10.90 1.97
N GLU A 430 16.03 10.01 1.02
CA GLU A 430 15.09 9.49 0.00
C GLU A 430 14.09 8.46 0.56
N SER A 431 14.30 8.02 1.80
CA SER A 431 13.35 7.21 2.57
C SER A 431 12.17 8.08 3.04
N ARG A 432 11.39 8.60 2.09
CA ARG A 432 10.01 9.02 2.36
C ARG A 432 9.18 7.75 2.56
N SER A 433 9.37 7.06 3.69
CA SER A 433 8.37 6.08 4.12
C SER A 433 7.03 6.81 4.10
N TYR A 434 5.99 6.26 3.47
CA TYR A 434 4.64 6.84 3.49
C TYR A 434 4.26 7.08 4.95
N ILE A 435 4.38 8.34 5.41
CA ILE A 435 4.18 8.65 6.82
C ILE A 435 2.69 8.92 6.99
N TYR A 436 2.02 7.96 7.60
CA TYR A 436 0.58 7.94 7.87
C TYR A 436 0.01 9.30 8.30
N THR A 437 -0.82 9.92 7.48
CA THR A 437 -1.66 11.07 7.86
C THR A 437 -3.13 10.66 7.95
N ILE A 438 -3.98 11.58 8.43
CA ILE A 438 -5.42 11.35 8.42
C ILE A 438 -5.97 11.10 7.00
N ASP A 439 -5.38 11.74 5.98
CA ASP A 439 -5.86 11.59 4.61
C ASP A 439 -5.53 10.20 4.04
N ASP A 440 -4.43 9.58 4.49
CA ASP A 440 -4.08 8.21 4.07
C ASP A 440 -5.16 7.21 4.50
N GLU A 441 -5.70 7.33 5.72
CA GLU A 441 -6.79 6.44 6.18
C GLU A 441 -8.11 6.73 5.46
N ILE A 442 -8.37 8.01 5.15
CA ILE A 442 -9.53 8.39 4.33
C ILE A 442 -9.44 7.75 2.92
N LEU A 443 -8.22 7.55 2.40
CA LEU A 443 -8.00 6.96 1.09
C LEU A 443 -7.82 5.44 1.08
N ASP A 444 -7.27 4.84 2.14
CA ASP A 444 -6.99 3.39 2.21
C ASP A 444 -8.30 2.59 2.30
N GLU A 445 -9.33 3.17 2.91
CA GLU A 445 -10.61 2.52 3.07
C GLU A 445 -11.55 2.71 1.86
N ALA A 446 -12.50 1.79 1.69
CA ALA A 446 -13.61 1.87 0.73
C ALA A 446 -14.62 2.98 1.08
N LEU A 447 -14.11 4.15 1.44
CA LEU A 447 -14.89 5.27 1.94
C LEU A 447 -15.62 5.97 0.82
N ASP A 448 -16.87 6.31 1.12
CA ASP A 448 -17.65 7.14 0.23
C ASP A 448 -17.21 8.61 0.35
N GLN A 449 -17.57 9.39 -0.66
CA GLN A 449 -17.30 10.83 -0.66
C GLN A 449 -18.03 11.59 0.46
N LYS A 450 -19.02 10.98 1.13
CA LYS A 450 -19.83 11.60 2.18
C LYS A 450 -19.14 11.51 3.56
N SER A 451 -18.24 10.56 3.76
CA SER A 451 -17.45 10.44 4.98
C SER A 451 -16.43 11.58 5.15
N VAL A 452 -15.99 12.23 4.05
CA VAL A 452 -14.97 13.29 4.14
C VAL A 452 -15.49 14.53 4.89
N PRO A 453 -16.63 15.16 4.54
CA PRO A 453 -17.17 16.28 5.31
C PRO A 453 -17.47 15.91 6.77
N LEU A 454 -17.91 14.67 7.03
CA LEU A 454 -18.16 14.16 8.37
C LEU A 454 -16.88 14.19 9.23
N ILE A 455 -15.79 13.62 8.73
CA ILE A 455 -14.50 13.58 9.45
C ILE A 455 -14.00 15.01 9.74
N PHE A 456 -14.04 15.90 8.74
CA PHE A 456 -13.62 17.29 8.96
C PHE A 456 -14.58 18.09 9.86
N ASN A 457 -15.89 17.81 9.87
CA ASN A 457 -16.83 18.39 10.82
C ASN A 457 -16.51 17.97 12.26
N LEU A 458 -16.26 16.68 12.45
CA LEU A 458 -15.94 16.14 13.75
C LEU A 458 -14.55 16.59 14.23
N LEU A 459 -13.55 16.71 13.35
CA LEU A 459 -12.28 17.38 13.66
C LEU A 459 -12.54 18.80 14.16
N ARG A 460 -13.37 19.61 13.50
CA ARG A 460 -13.72 20.96 13.99
C ARG A 460 -14.30 20.93 15.39
N ARG A 461 -15.23 20.00 15.68
CA ARG A 461 -15.84 19.82 17.01
C ARG A 461 -14.81 19.40 18.06
N LEU A 462 -13.93 18.46 17.72
CA LEU A 462 -12.80 18.07 18.58
C LEU A 462 -11.95 19.29 18.92
N TYR A 463 -11.54 20.09 17.93
CA TYR A 463 -10.68 21.25 18.15
C TYR A 463 -11.32 22.34 19.03
N GLN A 464 -12.66 22.44 19.01
CA GLN A 464 -13.44 23.30 19.91
C GLN A 464 -13.56 22.72 21.33
N ASP A 465 -13.46 21.41 21.50
CA ASP A 465 -13.49 20.77 22.82
C ASP A 465 -12.19 21.05 23.56
N LYS A 466 -12.30 21.69 24.74
CA LYS A 466 -11.15 22.04 25.57
C LYS A 466 -10.35 20.81 26.01
N ARG A 467 -11.01 19.66 26.15
CA ARG A 467 -10.33 18.40 26.47
C ARG A 467 -9.33 18.11 25.36
N PHE A 468 -9.74 18.21 24.10
CA PHE A 468 -8.93 17.83 22.94
C PHE A 468 -7.56 18.51 22.79
N GLY A 469 -7.33 19.67 23.42
CA GLY A 469 -6.02 20.34 23.41
C GLY A 469 -4.88 19.47 23.95
N GLU A 470 -5.20 18.49 24.80
CA GLU A 470 -4.26 17.54 25.41
C GLU A 470 -4.02 16.25 24.57
N PHE A 471 -4.48 16.17 23.31
CA PHE A 471 -4.66 14.91 22.55
C PHE A 471 -3.81 14.81 21.26
N ILE A 472 -2.81 15.69 21.13
CA ILE A 472 -2.27 16.09 19.82
C ILE A 472 -1.28 15.09 19.21
N GLU A 473 -0.66 14.17 19.94
CA GLU A 473 0.58 13.60 19.40
C GLU A 473 0.46 12.33 18.54
N ASN A 474 -0.57 11.45 18.59
CA ASN A 474 -0.59 10.21 17.75
C ASN A 474 -1.92 9.40 17.66
N GLU A 475 -3.12 10.02 17.70
CA GLU A 475 -4.40 9.27 17.75
C GLU A 475 -5.29 9.37 16.49
N GLU A 476 -4.78 9.96 15.40
CA GLU A 476 -5.57 10.30 14.20
C GLU A 476 -6.19 9.07 13.55
N ARG A 477 -5.46 7.94 13.55
CA ARG A 477 -5.94 6.68 12.96
C ARG A 477 -7.13 6.09 13.66
N ARG A 478 -7.04 5.97 14.98
CA ARG A 478 -8.13 5.45 15.81
C ARG A 478 -9.35 6.32 15.66
N TYR A 479 -9.13 7.63 15.57
CA TYR A 479 -10.19 8.59 15.37
C TYR A 479 -10.93 8.40 14.04
N VAL A 480 -10.20 8.27 12.93
CA VAL A 480 -10.83 7.95 11.64
C VAL A 480 -11.60 6.65 11.73
N LEU A 481 -10.98 5.57 12.22
CA LEU A 481 -11.65 4.27 12.36
C LEU A 481 -12.93 4.35 13.21
N LEU A 482 -12.94 5.16 14.27
CA LEU A 482 -14.13 5.41 15.09
C LEU A 482 -15.24 6.14 14.34
N CYS A 483 -14.90 7.18 13.57
CA CYS A 483 -15.86 7.90 12.73
C CYS A 483 -16.58 6.97 11.73
N LEU A 484 -15.96 5.84 11.40
CA LEU A 484 -16.45 4.89 10.42
C LEU A 484 -17.22 3.72 11.03
N ALA A 485 -17.02 3.47 12.33
CA ALA A 485 -17.63 2.36 13.05
C ALA A 485 -18.77 2.79 13.99
N VAL A 486 -18.89 4.09 14.30
CA VAL A 486 -19.81 4.62 15.30
C VAL A 486 -20.59 5.82 14.72
N PRO A 487 -21.88 6.00 15.08
CA PRO A 487 -22.65 7.19 14.70
C PRO A 487 -21.97 8.51 15.08
N GLU A 488 -22.08 9.53 14.22
CA GLU A 488 -21.42 10.84 14.32
C GLU A 488 -21.56 11.49 15.70
N GLU A 489 -22.77 11.44 16.26
CA GLU A 489 -23.11 12.08 17.51
C GLU A 489 -22.42 11.47 18.74
N GLN A 490 -21.85 10.26 18.62
CA GLN A 490 -21.29 9.49 19.73
C GLN A 490 -19.77 9.27 19.62
N VAL A 491 -19.17 9.60 18.47
CA VAL A 491 -17.73 9.38 18.21
C VAL A 491 -16.85 9.97 19.32
N LEU A 492 -17.19 11.18 19.78
CA LEU A 492 -16.44 11.85 20.85
C LEU A 492 -16.49 11.07 22.16
N ASP A 493 -17.69 10.66 22.59
CA ASP A 493 -17.86 9.92 23.84
C ASP A 493 -17.14 8.58 23.80
N CYS A 494 -17.25 7.83 22.69
CA CYS A 494 -16.50 6.59 22.47
C CYS A 494 -14.99 6.80 22.56
N PHE A 495 -14.47 7.83 21.88
CA PHE A 495 -13.05 8.15 21.87
C PHE A 495 -12.55 8.46 23.29
N PHE A 496 -13.28 9.26 24.07
CA PHE A 496 -12.92 9.54 25.46
C PHE A 496 -12.97 8.30 26.35
N GLU A 497 -13.96 7.42 26.19
CA GLU A 497 -14.05 6.17 26.95
C GLU A 497 -12.88 5.22 26.66
N MET A 498 -12.43 5.13 25.40
CA MET A 498 -11.25 4.35 25.05
C MET A 498 -9.98 4.87 25.73
N ARG A 499 -9.82 6.19 25.82
CA ARG A 499 -8.70 6.82 26.52
C ARG A 499 -8.76 6.56 28.02
N LYS A 500 -9.93 6.71 28.67
CA LYS A 500 -10.13 6.36 30.09
C LYS A 500 -9.73 4.91 30.39
N CYS A 501 -9.96 4.02 29.43
CA CYS A 501 -9.60 2.61 29.53
C CYS A 501 -8.11 2.32 29.26
N GLY A 502 -7.31 3.33 28.87
CA GLY A 502 -5.89 3.19 28.53
C GLY A 502 -5.64 2.47 27.20
N ILE A 503 -6.61 2.50 26.28
CA ILE A 503 -6.53 1.81 24.98
C ILE A 503 -5.89 2.70 23.92
N SER A 504 -5.82 4.00 24.18
CA SER A 504 -5.52 5.00 23.17
C SER A 504 -4.08 4.96 22.64
N ASP A 505 -3.21 4.08 23.16
CA ASP A 505 -1.87 3.80 22.62
C ASP A 505 -1.80 2.51 21.78
N ALA A 506 -2.82 1.65 21.79
CA ALA A 506 -2.83 0.36 21.07
C ALA A 506 -3.34 0.53 19.63
N TYR A 507 -2.74 -0.16 18.64
CA TYR A 507 -3.35 -0.22 17.31
C TYR A 507 -4.61 -1.09 17.36
N ILE A 508 -5.73 -0.61 16.82
CA ILE A 508 -7.04 -1.27 16.95
C ILE A 508 -7.58 -1.57 15.55
N ALA A 509 -7.82 -2.84 15.28
CA ALA A 509 -8.45 -3.26 14.02
C ALA A 509 -9.89 -2.73 13.92
N LYS A 510 -10.31 -2.36 12.71
CA LYS A 510 -11.67 -1.88 12.41
C LYS A 510 -12.76 -2.85 12.88
N ASP A 511 -12.53 -4.15 12.70
CA ASP A 511 -13.48 -5.19 13.12
C ASP A 511 -13.69 -5.21 14.63
N VAL A 512 -12.65 -4.90 15.42
CA VAL A 512 -12.76 -4.77 16.87
C VAL A 512 -13.62 -3.58 17.24
N LEU A 513 -13.44 -2.42 16.59
CA LEU A 513 -14.27 -1.23 16.87
C LEU A 513 -15.74 -1.43 16.46
N LYS A 514 -15.98 -2.03 15.29
CA LYS A 514 -17.34 -2.35 14.84
C LYS A 514 -18.02 -3.30 15.80
N LEU A 515 -17.32 -4.37 16.18
CA LEU A 515 -17.81 -5.33 17.15
C LEU A 515 -18.07 -4.70 18.53
N SER A 516 -17.16 -3.86 19.02
CA SER A 516 -17.35 -3.12 20.26
C SER A 516 -18.62 -2.27 20.21
N SER A 517 -18.89 -1.64 19.07
CA SER A 517 -20.10 -0.82 18.84
C SER A 517 -21.36 -1.67 18.90
N GLU A 518 -21.38 -2.80 18.20
CA GLU A 518 -22.49 -3.74 18.17
C GLU A 518 -22.78 -4.33 19.56
N ILE A 519 -21.75 -4.77 20.27
CA ILE A 519 -21.85 -5.32 21.63
C ILE A 519 -22.28 -4.23 22.63
N ALA A 520 -21.66 -3.05 22.58
CA ALA A 520 -22.00 -1.94 23.48
C ALA A 520 -23.44 -1.48 23.30
N GLY A 521 -24.01 -1.69 22.11
CA GLY A 521 -25.44 -1.55 21.89
C GLY A 521 -26.01 -0.16 22.11
N GLY A 522 -25.17 0.87 21.90
CA GLY A 522 -25.49 2.26 22.18
C GLY A 522 -25.17 2.72 23.60
N ASN A 523 -24.64 1.85 24.46
CA ASN A 523 -24.12 2.25 25.77
C ASN A 523 -22.60 2.54 25.69
N TYR A 524 -22.25 3.78 25.39
CA TYR A 524 -20.85 4.19 25.15
C TYR A 524 -19.95 4.03 26.38
N ASN A 525 -20.51 4.06 27.59
CA ASN A 525 -19.75 3.76 28.82
C ASN A 525 -19.17 2.35 28.81
N ASN A 526 -19.83 1.41 28.11
CA ASN A 526 -19.34 0.05 27.95
C ASN A 526 -18.40 -0.10 26.76
N PHE A 527 -18.41 0.82 25.78
CA PHE A 527 -17.62 0.71 24.54
C PHE A 527 -16.12 0.61 24.82
N GLY A 528 -15.58 1.48 25.68
CA GLY A 528 -14.17 1.43 26.08
C GLY A 528 -13.83 0.09 26.77
N CYS A 529 -14.63 -0.32 27.75
CA CYS A 529 -14.42 -1.57 28.48
C CYS A 529 -14.47 -2.80 27.56
N VAL A 530 -15.46 -2.86 26.68
CA VAL A 530 -15.63 -3.92 25.68
C VAL A 530 -14.44 -3.93 24.73
N THR A 531 -14.04 -2.79 24.18
CA THR A 531 -12.88 -2.68 23.28
C THR A 531 -11.61 -3.17 23.96
N LYS A 532 -11.39 -2.80 25.23
CA LYS A 532 -10.24 -3.26 26.02
C LYS A 532 -10.26 -4.77 26.22
N ALA A 533 -11.42 -5.31 26.59
CA ALA A 533 -11.60 -6.74 26.82
C ALA A 533 -11.37 -7.54 25.53
N LEU A 534 -11.87 -7.05 24.39
CA LEU A 534 -11.64 -7.64 23.08
C LEU A 534 -10.14 -7.61 22.76
N LEU A 535 -9.47 -6.45 22.80
CA LEU A 535 -8.04 -6.33 22.49
C LEU A 535 -7.16 -7.23 23.37
N ALA A 536 -7.47 -7.33 24.67
CA ALA A 536 -6.74 -8.19 25.59
C ALA A 536 -6.83 -9.70 25.25
N ASN A 537 -7.79 -10.09 24.41
CA ASN A 537 -8.04 -11.49 24.06
C ASN A 537 -7.85 -11.79 22.56
N VAL A 538 -7.98 -10.79 21.68
CA VAL A 538 -7.78 -10.91 20.22
C VAL A 538 -6.36 -11.39 19.87
N ASP A 539 -5.33 -10.93 20.58
CA ASP A 539 -3.94 -11.31 20.28
C ASP A 539 -3.54 -12.70 20.81
N ARG A 540 -4.31 -13.26 21.75
CA ARG A 540 -3.89 -14.43 22.53
C ARG A 540 -4.47 -15.74 22.03
N CYS A 541 -5.69 -15.71 21.52
CA CYS A 541 -6.34 -16.86 20.90
C CYS A 541 -7.37 -16.30 19.93
N TYR A 542 -7.53 -16.96 18.78
CA TYR A 542 -8.63 -16.81 17.84
C TYR A 542 -8.51 -15.71 16.78
N ASP A 543 -8.86 -16.07 15.54
CA ASP A 543 -9.33 -15.11 14.55
C ASP A 543 -10.57 -14.42 15.15
N PRO A 544 -10.45 -13.14 15.55
CA PRO A 544 -11.51 -12.43 16.25
C PRO A 544 -12.79 -12.45 15.43
N THR A 545 -12.70 -12.45 14.09
CA THR A 545 -13.89 -12.43 13.27
C THR A 545 -14.76 -13.69 13.43
N ARG A 546 -14.23 -14.85 13.83
CA ARG A 546 -14.99 -16.12 13.86
C ARG A 546 -15.73 -16.34 15.17
N ILE A 547 -15.00 -16.31 16.29
CA ILE A 547 -15.62 -16.47 17.60
C ILE A 547 -16.46 -15.26 17.95
N LEU A 548 -16.01 -14.06 17.58
CA LEU A 548 -16.79 -12.87 17.84
C LEU A 548 -18.02 -12.78 16.93
N LYS A 549 -18.02 -13.35 15.71
CA LYS A 549 -19.26 -13.54 14.93
C LYS A 549 -20.28 -14.40 15.69
N SER A 550 -19.83 -15.45 16.37
CA SER A 550 -20.72 -16.29 17.18
C SER A 550 -21.29 -15.48 18.36
N ILE A 551 -20.46 -14.67 19.03
CA ILE A 551 -20.91 -13.74 20.08
C ILE A 551 -21.86 -12.66 19.50
N ILE A 552 -21.60 -12.10 18.31
CA ILE A 552 -22.50 -11.15 17.63
C ILE A 552 -23.84 -11.81 17.32
N LYS A 553 -23.81 -13.05 16.81
CA LYS A 553 -25.02 -13.82 16.53
C LYS A 553 -25.84 -14.00 17.82
N MET A 554 -25.18 -14.24 18.95
CA MET A 554 -25.84 -14.22 20.26
C MET A 554 -26.38 -12.81 20.58
N CYS A 555 -25.59 -11.74 20.45
CA CYS A 555 -26.03 -10.35 20.68
C CYS A 555 -27.19 -9.88 19.77
N SER A 556 -27.44 -10.56 18.65
CA SER A 556 -28.52 -10.23 17.72
C SER A 556 -29.90 -10.47 18.35
N ASN A 557 -29.98 -11.31 19.39
CA ASN A 557 -31.15 -11.39 20.24
C ASN A 557 -31.09 -10.29 21.31
N HIS A 558 -32.10 -9.42 21.34
CA HIS A 558 -32.17 -8.30 22.29
C HIS A 558 -32.09 -8.77 23.75
N PHE A 559 -32.53 -9.99 24.07
CA PHE A 559 -32.44 -10.55 25.42
C PHE A 559 -30.99 -10.86 25.84
N TYR A 560 -30.11 -11.28 24.92
CA TYR A 560 -28.72 -11.62 25.20
C TYR A 560 -27.80 -10.39 25.28
N LYS A 561 -28.15 -9.31 24.56
CA LYS A 561 -27.25 -8.17 24.33
C LYS A 561 -26.72 -7.52 25.61
N ASN A 562 -27.61 -7.19 26.55
CA ASN A 562 -27.21 -6.53 27.80
C ASN A 562 -26.39 -7.47 28.68
N PHE A 563 -26.78 -8.73 28.78
CA PHE A 563 -26.05 -9.75 29.53
C PHE A 563 -24.63 -9.96 28.99
N ILE A 564 -24.47 -10.08 27.66
CA ILE A 564 -23.16 -10.25 27.02
C ILE A 564 -22.29 -9.01 27.23
N ALA A 565 -22.85 -7.81 27.06
CA ALA A 565 -22.11 -6.56 27.30
C ALA A 565 -21.63 -6.46 28.76
N GLU A 566 -22.49 -6.79 29.73
CA GLU A 566 -22.15 -6.83 31.16
C GLU A 566 -21.09 -7.89 31.48
N ALA A 567 -21.20 -9.09 30.90
CA ALA A 567 -20.23 -10.17 31.08
C ALA A 567 -18.85 -9.79 30.51
N ILE A 568 -18.80 -9.18 29.33
CA ILE A 568 -17.53 -8.69 28.74
C ILE A 568 -16.94 -7.56 29.60
N ALA A 569 -17.76 -6.59 30.02
CA ALA A 569 -17.31 -5.52 30.92
C ALA A 569 -16.81 -6.07 32.27
N GLY A 570 -17.39 -7.18 32.74
CA GLY A 570 -16.96 -7.94 33.92
C GLY A 570 -15.74 -8.84 33.70
N GLY A 571 -15.09 -8.79 32.52
CA GLY A 571 -13.88 -9.56 32.20
C GLY A 571 -14.12 -11.03 31.82
N GLN A 572 -15.37 -11.43 31.55
CA GLN A 572 -15.76 -12.83 31.31
C GLN A 572 -15.76 -13.24 29.83
N ILE A 573 -15.08 -12.48 28.97
CA ILE A 573 -15.01 -12.76 27.54
C ILE A 573 -14.55 -14.19 27.22
N ARG A 574 -13.62 -14.77 28.00
CA ARG A 574 -13.15 -16.15 27.76
C ARG A 574 -14.24 -17.20 27.96
N VAL A 575 -15.09 -17.01 28.98
CA VAL A 575 -16.22 -17.91 29.24
C VAL A 575 -17.23 -17.79 28.12
N LEU A 576 -17.56 -16.56 27.69
CA LEU A 576 -18.42 -16.31 26.53
C LEU A 576 -17.86 -16.91 25.24
N CYS A 577 -16.56 -16.81 24.99
CA CYS A 577 -15.93 -17.46 23.85
C CYS A 577 -16.09 -18.98 23.91
N THR A 578 -15.98 -19.58 25.10
CA THR A 578 -16.15 -21.03 25.29
C THR A 578 -17.60 -21.44 24.99
N ILE A 579 -18.58 -20.72 25.54
CA ILE A 579 -20.00 -20.94 25.26
C ILE A 579 -20.26 -20.81 23.75
N ALA A 580 -19.83 -19.69 23.15
CA ALA A 580 -20.04 -19.44 21.73
C ALA A 580 -19.39 -20.50 20.84
N LEU A 581 -18.22 -21.02 21.23
CA LEU A 581 -17.55 -22.15 20.57
C LEU A 581 -18.37 -23.43 20.63
N GLU A 582 -18.78 -23.82 21.83
CA GLU A 582 -19.56 -25.03 22.08
C GLU A 582 -20.88 -25.01 21.32
N LEU A 583 -21.62 -23.90 21.39
CA LEU A 583 -22.90 -23.72 20.69
C LEU A 583 -22.74 -23.78 19.17
N SER A 584 -21.71 -23.13 18.61
CA SER A 584 -21.44 -23.19 17.17
C SER A 584 -21.05 -24.60 16.70
N ILE A 585 -20.39 -25.41 17.53
CA ILE A 585 -20.13 -26.83 17.22
C ILE A 585 -21.42 -27.65 17.28
N VAL A 586 -22.31 -27.39 18.25
CA VAL A 586 -23.64 -28.03 18.28
C VAL A 586 -24.40 -27.75 16.98
N GLU A 587 -24.43 -26.49 16.54
CA GLU A 587 -25.08 -26.11 15.27
C GLU A 587 -24.41 -26.73 14.04
N PHE A 588 -23.08 -26.89 14.04
CA PHE A 588 -22.33 -27.51 12.95
C PHE A 588 -22.79 -28.95 12.65
N PHE A 589 -23.13 -29.69 13.70
CA PHE A 589 -23.69 -31.04 13.58
C PHE A 589 -25.20 -31.04 13.33
N GLY A 590 -25.81 -29.87 13.08
CA GLY A 590 -27.22 -29.72 12.76
C GLY A 590 -28.15 -29.79 13.98
N GLU A 591 -27.60 -29.80 15.20
CA GLU A 591 -28.37 -29.81 16.44
C GLU A 591 -28.78 -28.40 16.85
N LYS A 592 -29.88 -28.27 17.61
CA LYS A 592 -30.32 -26.96 18.14
C LYS A 592 -29.38 -26.52 19.27
N ALA A 593 -28.76 -25.35 19.12
CA ALA A 593 -27.99 -24.71 20.20
C ALA A 593 -28.86 -24.40 21.43
N ALA A 594 -28.23 -24.41 22.61
CA ALA A 594 -28.89 -24.00 23.85
C ALA A 594 -29.30 -22.51 23.80
N ASP A 595 -30.48 -22.23 24.35
CA ASP A 595 -30.95 -20.88 24.65
C ASP A 595 -30.45 -20.42 26.04
N LEU A 596 -30.67 -19.15 26.42
CA LEU A 596 -30.40 -18.69 27.79
C LEU A 596 -31.11 -19.62 28.77
N PRO A 597 -30.46 -20.04 29.86
CA PRO A 597 -31.15 -20.73 30.93
C PRO A 597 -32.35 -19.90 31.38
N PRO A 598 -33.57 -20.48 31.48
CA PRO A 598 -34.72 -19.75 31.98
C PRO A 598 -34.48 -19.30 33.43
N PRO A 599 -35.20 -18.26 33.90
CA PRO A 599 -35.21 -17.87 35.31
C PRO A 599 -35.47 -19.09 36.20
N LEU A 600 -34.72 -19.20 37.30
CA LEU A 600 -35.00 -20.23 38.30
C LEU A 600 -36.33 -19.92 39.00
N ASP A 601 -37.11 -20.98 39.27
CA ASP A 601 -38.25 -20.90 40.16
C ASP A 601 -37.75 -21.01 41.60
N THR A 602 -37.49 -19.86 42.23
CA THR A 602 -36.91 -19.76 43.57
C THR A 602 -37.83 -18.99 44.51
N ASP A 603 -37.81 -19.38 45.78
CA ASP A 603 -38.42 -18.59 46.84
C ASP A 603 -37.70 -17.23 46.91
N THR A 604 -38.45 -16.14 46.77
CA THR A 604 -37.95 -14.76 46.81
C THR A 604 -38.29 -14.06 48.13
N THR A 605 -38.94 -14.74 49.08
CA THR A 605 -39.36 -14.15 50.36
C THR A 605 -38.18 -13.62 51.18
N TRP A 606 -37.00 -14.24 51.05
CA TRP A 606 -35.76 -13.81 51.69
C TRP A 606 -35.28 -12.43 51.25
N ILE A 607 -35.73 -11.90 50.10
CA ILE A 607 -35.34 -10.57 49.60
C ILE A 607 -35.90 -9.46 50.48
N ASN A 608 -37.07 -9.70 51.10
CA ASN A 608 -37.75 -8.72 51.96
C ASN A 608 -36.93 -8.30 53.18
N ARG A 609 -35.88 -9.06 53.56
CA ARG A 609 -34.96 -8.69 54.65
C ARG A 609 -33.98 -7.57 54.29
N TYR A 610 -33.82 -7.27 53.00
CA TYR A 610 -32.90 -6.24 52.50
C TYR A 610 -33.64 -4.94 52.14
N PRO A 611 -32.93 -3.80 51.99
CA PRO A 611 -33.53 -2.54 51.54
C PRO A 611 -34.20 -2.66 50.17
N ALA A 612 -35.32 -1.97 50.01
CA ALA A 612 -36.13 -1.98 48.78
C ALA A 612 -35.31 -1.57 47.53
N GLU A 613 -34.32 -0.69 47.71
CA GLU A 613 -33.41 -0.23 46.66
C GLU A 613 -32.56 -1.37 46.07
N LEU A 614 -32.39 -2.48 46.80
CA LEU A 614 -31.66 -3.67 46.33
C LEU A 614 -32.59 -4.78 45.81
N HIS A 615 -33.91 -4.67 46.00
CA HIS A 615 -34.84 -5.77 45.69
C HIS A 615 -34.78 -6.17 44.22
N GLU A 616 -34.74 -5.21 43.29
CA GLU A 616 -34.69 -5.51 41.86
C GLU A 616 -33.44 -6.34 41.49
N VAL A 617 -32.26 -5.95 41.98
CA VAL A 617 -31.01 -6.66 41.67
C VAL A 617 -30.91 -8.00 42.42
N LEU A 618 -31.53 -8.12 43.60
CA LEU A 618 -31.63 -9.38 44.34
C LEU A 618 -32.61 -10.35 43.68
N MET A 619 -33.71 -9.85 43.08
CA MET A 619 -34.61 -10.66 42.27
C MET A 619 -33.89 -11.22 41.05
N ARG A 620 -33.08 -10.40 40.38
CA ARG A 620 -32.21 -10.87 39.28
C ARG A 620 -31.25 -11.96 39.76
N LEU A 621 -30.65 -11.81 40.95
CA LEU A 621 -29.78 -12.82 41.55
C LEU A 621 -30.55 -14.12 41.82
N ALA A 622 -31.74 -14.04 42.42
CA ALA A 622 -32.62 -15.19 42.70
C ALA A 622 -32.97 -16.00 41.45
N TYR A 623 -33.19 -15.32 40.34
CA TYR A 623 -33.49 -15.96 39.06
C TYR A 623 -32.28 -16.52 38.33
N SER A 624 -31.07 -16.08 38.69
CA SER A 624 -29.85 -16.35 37.94
C SER A 624 -28.91 -17.33 38.64
N ASP A 625 -28.84 -17.33 39.97
CA ASP A 625 -27.91 -18.12 40.76
C ASP A 625 -28.66 -19.19 41.58
N VAL A 626 -28.27 -20.45 41.42
CA VAL A 626 -28.84 -21.58 42.17
C VAL A 626 -28.57 -21.42 43.69
N ASN A 627 -27.53 -20.67 44.05
CA ASN A 627 -27.14 -20.37 45.43
C ASN A 627 -27.44 -18.91 45.82
N ALA A 628 -28.44 -18.28 45.19
CA ALA A 628 -28.72 -16.85 45.35
C ALA A 628 -28.78 -16.34 46.80
N VAL A 629 -29.40 -17.10 47.72
CA VAL A 629 -29.49 -16.75 49.15
C VAL A 629 -28.10 -16.66 49.77
N ASN A 630 -27.29 -17.71 49.61
CA ASN A 630 -25.92 -17.78 50.12
C ASN A 630 -25.03 -16.69 49.49
N THR A 631 -25.19 -16.43 48.19
CA THR A 631 -24.47 -15.36 47.48
C THR A 631 -24.86 -13.98 48.01
N ALA A 632 -26.16 -13.72 48.22
CA ALA A 632 -26.65 -12.47 48.80
C ALA A 632 -26.12 -12.28 50.24
N ASP A 633 -26.18 -13.32 51.07
CA ASP A 633 -25.64 -13.29 52.43
C ASP A 633 -24.16 -13.02 52.44
N ARG A 634 -23.38 -13.70 51.60
CA ARG A 634 -21.94 -13.44 51.50
C ARG A 634 -21.64 -11.98 51.13
N LEU A 635 -22.43 -11.37 50.25
CA LEU A 635 -22.20 -9.99 49.78
C LEU A 635 -22.73 -8.93 50.75
N LEU A 636 -23.84 -9.21 51.45
CA LEU A 636 -24.61 -8.23 52.20
C LEU A 636 -24.59 -8.41 53.71
N SER A 637 -24.25 -9.60 54.25
CA SER A 637 -24.23 -9.92 55.69
C SER A 637 -23.36 -8.98 56.54
N LYS A 638 -22.37 -8.31 55.93
CA LYS A 638 -21.60 -7.27 56.61
C LYS A 638 -22.48 -6.11 57.08
N TYR A 639 -23.51 -5.77 56.31
CA TYR A 639 -24.39 -4.61 56.54
C TYR A 639 -25.81 -5.00 56.95
N TYR A 640 -26.27 -6.17 56.50
CA TYR A 640 -27.58 -6.75 56.74
C TYR A 640 -27.41 -8.20 57.19
N PRO A 641 -26.86 -8.45 58.39
CA PRO A 641 -26.68 -9.81 58.88
C PRO A 641 -28.03 -10.45 59.21
N ASP A 642 -28.12 -11.77 59.02
CA ASP A 642 -29.30 -12.53 59.44
C ASP A 642 -29.33 -12.64 60.97
N ALA A 643 -30.43 -12.21 61.59
CA ALA A 643 -30.56 -12.15 63.04
C ALA A 643 -30.57 -13.55 63.67
N GLU A 644 -31.16 -14.55 63.00
CA GLU A 644 -31.22 -15.91 63.51
C GLU A 644 -29.85 -16.58 63.43
N LEU A 645 -29.12 -16.39 62.34
CA LEU A 645 -27.75 -16.92 62.19
C LEU A 645 -26.77 -16.25 63.14
N LEU A 646 -26.90 -14.93 63.37
CA LEU A 646 -26.10 -14.23 64.37
C LEU A 646 -26.36 -14.78 65.77
N GLN A 647 -27.63 -15.01 66.13
CA GLN A 647 -27.99 -15.55 67.43
C GLN A 647 -27.45 -16.98 67.58
N ALA A 648 -27.58 -17.83 66.56
CA ALA A 648 -27.01 -19.17 66.56
C ALA A 648 -25.48 -19.18 66.71
N GLU A 649 -24.77 -18.27 66.02
CA GLU A 649 -23.31 -18.12 66.18
C GLU A 649 -22.94 -17.64 67.59
N ILE A 650 -23.70 -16.70 68.17
CA ILE A 650 -23.53 -16.25 69.55
C ILE A 650 -23.70 -17.43 70.51
N ASP A 651 -24.77 -18.22 70.36
CA ASP A 651 -25.06 -19.36 71.23
C ASP A 651 -23.96 -20.43 71.15
N GLU A 652 -23.46 -20.73 69.95
CA GLU A 652 -22.34 -21.65 69.75
C GLU A 652 -21.05 -21.14 70.39
N LEU A 653 -20.73 -19.85 70.20
CA LEU A 653 -19.55 -19.23 70.79
C LEU A 653 -19.64 -19.16 72.33
N VAL A 654 -20.82 -18.87 72.87
CA VAL A 654 -21.08 -18.90 74.32
C VAL A 654 -20.83 -20.30 74.87
N ASN A 655 -21.33 -21.35 74.19
CA ASN A 655 -21.06 -22.73 74.58
C ASN A 655 -19.56 -23.06 74.55
N LYS A 656 -18.81 -22.65 73.51
CA LYS A 656 -17.35 -22.83 73.44
C LYS A 656 -16.60 -22.10 74.56
N VAL A 657 -17.02 -20.87 74.89
CA VAL A 657 -16.48 -20.12 76.04
C VAL A 657 -16.75 -20.84 77.35
N SER A 658 -17.98 -21.36 77.56
CA SER A 658 -18.36 -22.12 78.74
C SER A 658 -17.60 -23.44 78.88
N ASN A 659 -17.17 -24.04 77.76
CA ASN A 659 -16.31 -25.23 77.75
C ASN A 659 -14.81 -24.92 77.95
N GLY A 660 -14.43 -23.66 78.19
CA GLY A 660 -13.05 -23.25 78.47
C GLY A 660 -12.16 -23.13 77.23
N GLU A 661 -12.74 -23.07 76.03
CA GLU A 661 -11.99 -22.97 74.77
C GLU A 661 -11.44 -21.55 74.51
N ASP A 662 -11.91 -20.53 75.24
CA ASP A 662 -11.48 -19.13 75.08
C ASP A 662 -10.29 -18.76 75.97
N LYS A 663 -9.14 -19.40 75.72
CA LYS A 663 -7.93 -19.25 76.54
C LYS A 663 -7.37 -17.82 76.57
N GLU A 664 -7.63 -17.02 75.54
CA GLU A 664 -7.04 -15.68 75.35
C GLU A 664 -8.09 -14.55 75.31
N GLY A 665 -9.39 -14.86 75.51
CA GLY A 665 -10.47 -13.87 75.57
C GLY A 665 -10.99 -13.38 74.21
N PHE A 666 -10.52 -13.96 73.10
CA PHE A 666 -10.94 -13.60 71.75
C PHE A 666 -12.38 -13.98 71.43
N LEU A 667 -12.88 -15.12 71.94
CA LEU A 667 -14.26 -15.54 71.70
C LEU A 667 -15.25 -14.63 72.42
N LYS A 668 -14.96 -14.23 73.67
CA LYS A 668 -15.75 -13.22 74.40
C LYS A 668 -15.82 -11.88 73.66
N LEU A 669 -14.70 -11.39 73.15
CA LEU A 669 -14.67 -10.16 72.34
C LEU A 669 -15.49 -10.28 71.05
N ARG A 670 -15.48 -11.46 70.40
CA ARG A 670 -16.31 -11.74 69.22
C ARG A 670 -17.79 -11.78 69.58
N ILE A 671 -18.17 -12.48 70.66
CA ILE A 671 -19.55 -12.52 71.18
C ILE A 671 -20.06 -11.11 71.44
N ASP A 672 -19.31 -10.28 72.17
CA ASP A 672 -19.68 -8.88 72.44
C ASP A 672 -19.94 -8.10 71.15
N LYS A 673 -19.08 -8.28 70.14
CA LYS A 673 -19.23 -7.62 68.84
C LYS A 673 -20.46 -8.11 68.08
N LEU A 674 -20.77 -9.41 68.14
CA LEU A 674 -21.95 -9.99 67.49
C LEU A 674 -23.24 -9.56 68.20
N CYS A 675 -23.27 -9.60 69.54
CA CYS A 675 -24.37 -9.09 70.35
C CYS A 675 -24.66 -7.62 70.06
N ARG A 676 -23.63 -6.75 69.96
CA ARG A 676 -23.81 -5.35 69.55
C ARG A 676 -24.43 -5.23 68.17
N ARG A 677 -23.96 -5.99 67.19
CA ARG A 677 -24.53 -5.98 65.83
C ARG A 677 -25.98 -6.48 65.80
N LEU A 678 -26.34 -7.45 66.64
CA LEU A 678 -27.70 -7.96 66.76
C LEU A 678 -28.64 -6.90 67.36
N ILE A 679 -28.17 -6.15 68.36
CA ILE A 679 -28.94 -5.08 69.03
C ILE A 679 -29.06 -3.83 68.16
N GLU A 680 -27.98 -3.42 67.48
CA GLU A 680 -27.94 -2.20 66.66
C GLU A 680 -28.78 -2.30 65.37
N GLY A 681 -29.10 -3.52 64.94
CA GLY A 681 -29.87 -3.79 63.73
C GLY A 681 -29.10 -3.46 62.43
N PRO A 682 -29.77 -3.51 61.26
CA PRO A 682 -29.10 -3.28 59.98
C PRO A 682 -28.58 -1.85 59.84
N ALA A 683 -27.39 -1.70 59.28
CA ALA A 683 -26.78 -0.39 59.11
C ALA A 683 -27.60 0.47 58.11
N LYS A 684 -27.92 1.72 58.49
CA LYS A 684 -28.46 2.72 57.55
C LYS A 684 -27.35 3.18 56.61
N LEU A 685 -27.31 2.62 55.40
CA LEU A 685 -26.33 2.96 54.39
C LEU A 685 -26.80 4.17 53.57
N GLY A 686 -25.87 5.07 53.23
CA GLY A 686 -26.14 6.14 52.28
C GLY A 686 -26.30 5.61 50.85
N GLU A 687 -26.97 6.39 50.01
CA GLU A 687 -27.34 6.05 48.63
C GLU A 687 -26.14 5.58 47.78
N VAL A 688 -24.99 6.26 47.85
CA VAL A 688 -23.77 5.88 47.11
C VAL A 688 -23.32 4.45 47.46
N LYS A 689 -23.44 4.06 48.74
CA LYS A 689 -23.00 2.74 49.20
C LYS A 689 -24.00 1.65 48.86
N LEU A 690 -25.30 1.95 48.92
CA LEU A 690 -26.36 1.06 48.41
C LEU A 690 -26.19 0.82 46.92
N ASN A 691 -25.94 1.85 46.12
CA ASN A 691 -25.67 1.72 44.69
C ASN A 691 -24.45 0.82 44.43
N ASN A 692 -23.35 1.01 45.18
CA ASN A 692 -22.18 0.14 45.07
C ASN A 692 -22.45 -1.32 45.45
N LEU A 693 -23.29 -1.58 46.46
CA LEU A 693 -23.73 -2.94 46.79
C LEU A 693 -24.63 -3.51 45.70
N GLY A 694 -25.54 -2.70 45.15
CA GLY A 694 -26.40 -3.09 44.03
C GLY A 694 -25.60 -3.51 42.81
N LYS A 695 -24.54 -2.78 42.47
CA LYS A 695 -23.59 -3.18 41.40
C LYS A 695 -22.91 -4.51 41.68
N LYS A 696 -22.51 -4.78 42.93
CA LYS A 696 -21.91 -6.07 43.33
C LYS A 696 -22.90 -7.23 43.22
N VAL A 697 -24.14 -7.03 43.66
CA VAL A 697 -25.22 -8.03 43.56
C VAL A 697 -25.55 -8.29 42.10
N SER A 698 -25.71 -7.25 41.29
CA SER A 698 -25.96 -7.37 39.84
C SER A 698 -24.83 -8.14 39.14
N HIS A 699 -23.57 -7.85 39.47
CA HIS A 699 -22.44 -8.60 38.94
C HIS A 699 -22.48 -10.07 39.35
N ALA A 700 -22.83 -10.38 40.60
CA ALA A 700 -22.99 -11.77 41.05
C ALA A 700 -24.15 -12.49 40.35
N ALA A 701 -25.27 -11.81 40.10
CA ALA A 701 -26.39 -12.34 39.32
C ALA A 701 -25.95 -12.70 37.89
N MET A 702 -25.22 -11.79 37.23
CA MET A 702 -24.64 -12.03 35.91
C MET A 702 -23.71 -13.26 35.92
N MET A 703 -22.84 -13.39 36.93
CA MET A 703 -21.94 -14.55 37.06
C MET A 703 -22.70 -15.87 37.25
N GLY A 704 -23.77 -15.88 38.07
CA GLY A 704 -24.62 -17.06 38.28
C GLY A 704 -25.31 -17.51 36.98
N LEU A 705 -25.87 -16.55 36.24
CA LEU A 705 -26.48 -16.83 34.94
C LEU A 705 -25.45 -17.34 33.92
N LEU A 706 -24.25 -16.74 33.91
CA LEU A 706 -23.17 -17.15 33.02
C LEU A 706 -22.69 -18.57 33.30
N GLU A 707 -22.53 -18.97 34.56
CA GLU A 707 -22.12 -20.33 34.89
C GLU A 707 -23.19 -21.35 34.49
N ARG A 708 -24.47 -21.08 34.76
CA ARG A 708 -25.58 -21.93 34.27
C ARG A 708 -25.60 -22.05 32.76
N PHE A 709 -25.36 -20.95 32.05
CA PHE A 709 -25.35 -20.97 30.59
C PHE A 709 -24.19 -21.79 30.03
N LYS A 710 -23.02 -21.68 30.67
CA LYS A 710 -21.86 -22.52 30.38
C LYS A 710 -22.12 -23.99 30.65
N GLU A 711 -22.76 -24.35 31.77
CA GLU A 711 -23.13 -25.73 32.08
C GLU A 711 -24.09 -26.31 31.03
N GLU A 712 -25.13 -25.56 30.66
CA GLU A 712 -26.10 -25.98 29.63
C GLU A 712 -25.45 -26.12 28.25
N SER A 713 -24.61 -25.16 27.86
CA SER A 713 -23.82 -25.19 26.63
C SER A 713 -22.91 -26.41 26.59
N ASN A 714 -22.18 -26.69 27.68
CA ASN A 714 -21.27 -27.83 27.76
C ASN A 714 -22.03 -29.17 27.71
N PHE A 715 -23.18 -29.26 28.38
CA PHE A 715 -24.04 -30.43 28.32
C PHE A 715 -24.50 -30.72 26.89
N MET A 716 -25.02 -29.71 26.19
CA MET A 716 -25.47 -29.84 24.80
C MET A 716 -24.33 -30.19 23.85
N PHE A 717 -23.17 -29.57 24.03
CA PHE A 717 -21.96 -29.86 23.29
C PHE A 717 -21.50 -31.32 23.45
N ARG A 718 -21.39 -31.81 24.71
CA ARG A 718 -21.02 -33.21 25.00
C ARG A 718 -22.02 -34.19 24.40
N LYS A 719 -23.32 -33.92 24.56
CA LYS A 719 -24.39 -34.74 24.00
C LYS A 719 -24.30 -34.83 22.49
N CYS A 720 -24.13 -33.68 21.82
CA CYS A 720 -24.00 -33.59 20.36
C CYS A 720 -22.81 -34.39 19.83
N LEU A 721 -21.63 -34.23 20.44
CA LEU A 721 -20.42 -34.94 20.02
C LEU A 721 -20.49 -36.44 20.29
N ASN A 722 -21.01 -36.87 21.45
CA ASN A 722 -21.20 -38.29 21.75
C ASN A 722 -22.09 -38.96 20.70
N LEU A 723 -23.18 -38.30 20.31
CA LEU A 723 -24.10 -38.80 19.29
C LEU A 723 -23.41 -38.89 17.91
N ASN A 724 -22.77 -37.82 17.46
CA ASN A 724 -22.23 -37.72 16.10
C ASN A 724 -20.93 -38.50 15.89
N LEU A 725 -20.10 -38.65 16.93
CA LEU A 725 -18.84 -39.39 16.90
C LEU A 725 -18.97 -40.84 17.40
N SER A 726 -20.16 -41.24 17.85
CA SER A 726 -20.45 -42.60 18.37
C SER A 726 -19.52 -42.99 19.53
N LEU A 727 -19.35 -42.06 20.48
CA LEU A 727 -18.44 -42.22 21.62
C LEU A 727 -19.14 -42.97 22.75
N ASN A 728 -18.45 -43.97 23.33
CA ASN A 728 -18.91 -44.65 24.55
C ASN A 728 -18.61 -43.80 25.79
N GLU A 729 -17.49 -43.08 25.78
CA GLU A 729 -17.03 -42.19 26.84
C GLU A 729 -16.46 -40.92 26.19
N PHE A 730 -16.66 -39.76 26.84
CA PHE A 730 -16.18 -38.48 26.33
C PHE A 730 -14.68 -38.34 26.59
N PRO A 731 -13.80 -38.42 25.57
CA PRO A 731 -12.36 -38.43 25.76
C PRO A 731 -11.85 -37.10 26.29
N ASP A 732 -10.82 -37.12 27.14
CA ASP A 732 -10.20 -35.91 27.68
C ASP A 732 -9.63 -34.99 26.59
N TRP A 733 -9.13 -35.56 25.48
CA TRP A 733 -8.61 -34.76 24.37
C TRP A 733 -9.69 -33.91 23.68
N LEU A 734 -10.94 -34.37 23.69
CA LEU A 734 -12.09 -33.60 23.17
C LEU A 734 -12.49 -32.46 24.09
N GLN A 735 -11.98 -32.38 25.32
CA GLN A 735 -12.20 -31.24 26.23
C GLN A 735 -11.18 -30.12 26.03
N ARG A 736 -10.12 -30.36 25.22
CA ARG A 736 -9.09 -29.35 24.97
C ARG A 736 -9.62 -28.24 24.07
N SER A 737 -9.36 -26.98 24.44
CA SER A 737 -9.87 -25.81 23.71
C SER A 737 -9.31 -25.66 22.29
N ASP A 738 -8.08 -26.12 22.04
CA ASP A 738 -7.47 -26.11 20.69
C ASP A 738 -8.16 -27.10 19.73
N VAL A 739 -8.72 -28.18 20.27
CA VAL A 739 -9.56 -29.12 19.49
C VAL A 739 -10.88 -28.47 19.11
N HIS A 740 -11.54 -27.78 20.06
CA HIS A 740 -12.78 -27.05 19.79
C HIS A 740 -12.56 -26.00 18.70
N GLU A 741 -11.47 -25.23 18.77
CA GLU A 741 -11.09 -24.22 17.79
C GLU A 741 -10.93 -24.82 16.37
N THR A 742 -10.32 -26.00 16.28
CA THR A 742 -10.15 -26.72 15.01
C THR A 742 -11.48 -27.18 14.44
N ILE A 743 -12.35 -27.77 15.28
CA ILE A 743 -13.68 -28.22 14.85
C ILE A 743 -14.49 -27.02 14.35
N LEU A 744 -14.49 -25.90 15.10
CA LEU A 744 -15.15 -24.66 14.67
C LEU A 744 -14.60 -24.15 13.34
N SER A 745 -13.28 -24.17 13.17
CA SER A 745 -12.65 -23.72 11.92
C SER A 745 -13.02 -24.59 10.72
N SER A 746 -13.50 -25.81 10.97
CA SER A 746 -13.98 -26.74 9.95
C SER A 746 -15.41 -26.44 9.48
N ILE A 747 -16.17 -25.60 10.21
CA ILE A 747 -17.56 -25.23 9.86
C ILE A 747 -17.65 -24.56 8.49
N GLU A 748 -16.66 -23.74 8.16
CA GLU A 748 -16.59 -22.97 6.92
C GLU A 748 -16.10 -23.80 5.73
N LEU A 749 -15.70 -25.05 5.95
CA LEU A 749 -15.25 -25.94 4.88
C LEU A 749 -16.44 -26.53 4.12
N SER A 750 -16.19 -26.97 2.89
CA SER A 750 -17.19 -27.69 2.08
C SER A 750 -17.63 -28.98 2.78
N ASP A 751 -18.85 -29.44 2.52
CA ASP A 751 -19.42 -30.68 3.07
C ASP A 751 -18.48 -31.89 3.01
N THR A 752 -17.76 -32.05 1.89
CA THR A 752 -16.77 -33.13 1.74
C THR A 752 -15.68 -33.09 2.82
N PHE A 753 -15.12 -31.91 3.11
CA PHE A 753 -14.12 -31.76 4.16
C PHE A 753 -14.74 -31.86 5.55
N ARG A 754 -15.97 -31.38 5.75
CA ARG A 754 -16.68 -31.55 7.03
C ARG A 754 -16.84 -33.04 7.37
N ASN A 755 -17.21 -33.86 6.38
CA ASN A 755 -17.29 -35.31 6.52
C ASN A 755 -15.92 -35.94 6.83
N ILE A 756 -14.85 -35.49 6.17
CA ILE A 756 -13.48 -35.92 6.46
C ILE A 756 -13.09 -35.59 7.91
N VAL A 757 -13.43 -34.40 8.41
CA VAL A 757 -13.17 -34.01 9.80
C VAL A 757 -13.88 -34.94 10.77
N THR A 758 -15.17 -35.22 10.55
CA THR A 758 -15.92 -36.19 11.35
C THR A 758 -15.29 -37.59 11.29
N MET A 759 -14.82 -38.03 10.12
CA MET A 759 -14.15 -39.31 9.96
C MET A 759 -12.82 -39.38 10.74
N ILE A 760 -12.05 -38.28 10.73
CA ILE A 760 -10.80 -38.17 11.50
C ILE A 760 -11.05 -38.22 13.00
N LEU A 761 -12.05 -37.47 13.48
CA LEU A 761 -12.40 -37.47 14.90
C LEU A 761 -12.88 -38.86 15.36
N LYS A 762 -13.67 -39.56 14.54
CA LYS A 762 -14.09 -40.96 14.79
C LYS A 762 -12.89 -41.90 14.83
N ARG A 763 -11.99 -41.82 13.85
CA ARG A 763 -10.77 -42.64 13.81
C ARG A 763 -9.89 -42.40 15.04
N ARG A 764 -9.72 -41.14 15.45
CA ARG A 764 -8.95 -40.78 16.64
C ARG A 764 -9.58 -41.25 17.96
N ALA A 765 -10.91 -41.31 18.02
CA ALA A 765 -11.65 -41.85 19.15
C ALA A 765 -11.57 -43.40 19.25
N SER A 766 -11.15 -44.08 18.17
CA SER A 766 -10.94 -45.52 18.15
C SER A 766 -9.53 -45.92 18.62
N HIS A 767 -9.27 -47.23 18.67
CA HIS A 767 -7.94 -47.75 19.02
C HIS A 767 -6.90 -47.46 17.93
N MET A 768 -5.62 -47.32 18.33
CA MET A 768 -4.51 -47.18 17.40
C MET A 768 -4.37 -48.42 16.48
N PRO A 769 -3.86 -48.25 15.24
CA PRO A 769 -3.35 -47.01 14.64
C PRO A 769 -4.46 -46.06 14.15
N TRP A 770 -4.21 -44.75 14.25
CA TRP A 770 -5.17 -43.70 13.82
C TRP A 770 -5.02 -43.26 12.37
N ASP A 771 -4.24 -43.98 11.57
CA ASP A 771 -4.14 -43.74 10.13
C ASP A 771 -5.31 -44.36 9.36
N PHE A 772 -5.32 -44.11 8.05
CA PHE A 772 -6.39 -44.48 7.12
C PHE A 772 -5.93 -45.51 6.09
N ARG A 773 -4.99 -46.40 6.45
CA ARG A 773 -4.43 -47.40 5.52
C ARG A 773 -5.45 -48.39 4.98
N ASP A 774 -6.59 -48.55 5.66
CA ASP A 774 -7.69 -49.44 5.34
C ASP A 774 -8.67 -48.85 4.31
N GLU A 775 -8.57 -47.55 4.01
CA GLU A 775 -9.35 -46.90 2.97
C GLU A 775 -8.86 -47.31 1.57
N ASP A 776 -9.78 -47.51 0.62
CA ASP A 776 -9.49 -48.08 -0.70
C ASP A 776 -8.38 -47.35 -1.48
N ALA A 777 -8.47 -46.02 -1.55
CA ALA A 777 -7.48 -45.21 -2.27
C ALA A 777 -6.08 -45.29 -1.64
N ASN A 778 -6.01 -45.34 -0.31
CA ASN A 778 -4.76 -45.51 0.41
C ASN A 778 -4.20 -46.93 0.17
N ARG A 779 -5.01 -47.99 0.26
CA ARG A 779 -4.56 -49.36 -0.05
C ARG A 779 -3.94 -49.49 -1.43
N GLN A 780 -4.61 -48.95 -2.45
CA GLN A 780 -4.12 -48.96 -3.84
C GLN A 780 -2.77 -48.23 -3.96
N PHE A 781 -2.61 -47.09 -3.28
CA PHE A 781 -1.34 -46.38 -3.25
C PHE A 781 -0.22 -47.23 -2.61
N LEU A 782 -0.50 -47.89 -1.50
CA LEU A 782 0.47 -48.75 -0.81
C LEU A 782 0.91 -49.95 -1.67
N GLU A 783 -0.04 -50.61 -2.33
CA GLU A 783 0.24 -51.69 -3.29
C GLU A 783 1.11 -51.20 -4.45
N ARG A 784 0.83 -50.01 -4.96
CA ARG A 784 1.63 -49.36 -6.01
C ARG A 784 3.06 -49.10 -5.55
N MET A 785 3.27 -48.52 -4.36
CA MET A 785 4.62 -48.29 -3.80
C MET A 785 5.40 -49.60 -3.65
N LYS A 786 4.73 -50.66 -3.18
CA LYS A 786 5.32 -52.00 -3.09
C LYS A 786 5.73 -52.54 -4.46
N SER A 787 4.91 -52.32 -5.50
CA SER A 787 5.21 -52.78 -6.87
C SER A 787 6.46 -52.15 -7.49
N ILE A 788 6.85 -50.94 -7.05
CA ILE A 788 8.08 -50.24 -7.46
C ILE A 788 9.22 -50.41 -6.44
N ASN A 789 9.13 -51.43 -5.58
CA ASN A 789 10.13 -51.82 -4.59
C ASN A 789 10.45 -50.75 -3.51
N VAL A 790 9.48 -49.86 -3.22
CA VAL A 790 9.57 -48.94 -2.08
C VAL A 790 9.02 -49.64 -0.83
N ASN A 791 9.85 -49.78 0.20
CA ASN A 791 9.46 -50.32 1.50
C ASN A 791 8.72 -49.25 2.30
N ILE A 792 7.40 -49.34 2.35
CA ILE A 792 6.56 -48.33 3.02
C ILE A 792 6.47 -48.49 4.55
N SER A 793 6.96 -49.60 5.12
CA SER A 793 6.82 -49.87 6.55
C SER A 793 7.44 -48.77 7.44
N PRO A 794 8.65 -48.23 7.18
CA PRO A 794 9.20 -47.11 7.95
C PRO A 794 8.36 -45.83 7.89
N TRP A 795 7.59 -45.63 6.82
CA TRP A 795 6.70 -44.47 6.64
C TRP A 795 5.45 -44.55 7.51
N ILE A 796 4.89 -45.75 7.67
CA ILE A 796 3.58 -45.97 8.31
C ILE A 796 3.71 -46.48 9.74
N ASP A 797 4.53 -47.53 9.92
CA ASP A 797 4.69 -48.26 11.19
C ASP A 797 6.03 -47.95 11.87
N GLY A 798 6.89 -47.16 11.23
CA GLY A 798 8.21 -46.83 11.76
C GLY A 798 8.14 -45.90 12.98
N ASP A 799 8.74 -46.34 14.09
CA ASP A 799 9.05 -45.51 15.26
C ASP A 799 10.38 -44.75 15.11
N TYR A 800 10.76 -44.40 13.88
CA TYR A 800 12.03 -43.74 13.63
C TYR A 800 12.05 -42.35 14.29
N LYS A 801 13.06 -42.13 15.13
CA LYS A 801 13.32 -40.87 15.82
C LYS A 801 14.76 -40.46 15.59
N LEU A 802 14.99 -39.19 15.33
CA LEU A 802 16.32 -38.58 15.34
C LEU A 802 16.40 -37.60 16.51
N ILE A 803 17.36 -37.80 17.39
CA ILE A 803 17.62 -36.91 18.53
C ILE A 803 18.81 -36.02 18.18
N LYS A 804 18.63 -34.70 18.31
CA LYS A 804 19.71 -33.72 18.12
C LYS A 804 19.78 -32.80 19.33
N GLU A 805 21.00 -32.57 19.80
CA GLU A 805 21.27 -31.55 20.80
C GLU A 805 21.34 -30.19 20.11
N LEU A 806 20.61 -29.21 20.64
CA LEU A 806 20.56 -27.85 20.16
C LEU A 806 21.75 -27.05 20.72
N SER A 807 22.07 -25.91 20.11
CA SER A 807 23.18 -25.05 20.55
C SER A 807 23.05 -24.50 21.98
N ASN A 808 21.85 -24.57 22.56
CA ASN A 808 21.55 -24.18 23.94
C ASN A 808 21.56 -25.36 24.93
N GLY A 809 21.92 -26.58 24.48
CA GLY A 809 21.93 -27.81 25.28
C GLY A 809 20.57 -28.50 25.44
N GLU A 810 19.50 -27.98 24.81
CA GLU A 810 18.18 -28.63 24.79
C GLU A 810 18.15 -29.73 23.72
N GLU A 811 17.52 -30.88 23.98
CA GLU A 811 17.36 -31.93 22.98
C GLU A 811 16.07 -31.76 22.18
N ILE A 812 16.17 -31.88 20.85
CA ILE A 812 15.02 -31.97 19.95
C ILE A 812 14.90 -33.37 19.37
N ILE A 813 13.70 -33.93 19.41
CA ILE A 813 13.34 -35.26 18.91
C ILE A 813 12.51 -35.08 17.65
N LEU A 814 13.07 -35.42 16.50
CA LEU A 814 12.37 -35.45 15.22
C LEU A 814 11.69 -36.79 15.05
N SER A 815 10.39 -36.77 14.75
CA SER A 815 9.60 -37.98 14.48
C SER A 815 8.40 -37.66 13.60
N ILE A 816 7.87 -38.67 12.92
CA ILE A 816 6.59 -38.57 12.21
C ILE A 816 5.46 -38.48 13.24
N GLU A 817 4.64 -37.44 13.17
CA GLU A 817 3.48 -37.27 14.03
C GLU A 817 2.37 -38.25 13.62
N ARG A 818 1.81 -38.96 14.60
CA ARG A 818 0.77 -39.98 14.40
C ARG A 818 -0.56 -39.58 15.01
N ASP A 819 -0.62 -38.56 15.85
CA ASP A 819 -1.88 -38.05 16.40
C ASP A 819 -2.50 -37.00 15.45
N PRO A 820 -3.65 -37.30 14.80
CA PRO A 820 -4.39 -36.34 14.00
C PRO A 820 -4.66 -35.00 14.71
N ILE A 821 -4.83 -35.00 16.04
CA ILE A 821 -5.10 -33.79 16.81
C ILE A 821 -3.86 -32.90 16.92
N GLU A 822 -2.68 -33.50 16.98
CA GLU A 822 -1.44 -32.72 16.93
C GLU A 822 -1.19 -32.19 15.52
N ILE A 823 -1.62 -32.91 14.47
CA ILE A 823 -1.55 -32.44 13.08
C ILE A 823 -2.56 -31.32 12.80
N PHE A 824 -3.75 -31.34 13.41
CA PHE A 824 -4.72 -30.22 13.36
C PHE A 824 -4.08 -28.87 13.69
N ASN A 825 -3.17 -28.89 14.67
CA ASN A 825 -2.45 -27.70 15.13
C ASN A 825 -1.21 -27.35 14.30
N MET A 826 -0.90 -28.07 13.20
CA MET A 826 0.34 -27.88 12.45
C MET A 826 0.54 -26.45 11.97
N GLY A 827 -0.53 -25.77 11.55
CA GLY A 827 -0.43 -24.38 11.15
C GLY A 827 -0.32 -23.42 12.33
N LYS A 828 -1.04 -23.71 13.43
CA LYS A 828 -1.12 -22.90 14.65
C LYS A 828 0.24 -22.75 15.32
N TYR A 829 1.00 -23.84 15.42
CA TYR A 829 2.34 -23.83 16.01
C TYR A 829 3.32 -22.84 15.35
N PHE A 830 3.07 -22.44 14.10
CA PHE A 830 3.96 -21.61 13.28
C PHE A 830 3.23 -20.42 12.60
N LYS A 831 1.98 -20.13 12.97
CA LYS A 831 1.16 -19.04 12.43
C LYS A 831 1.11 -18.98 10.88
N THR A 832 0.88 -20.13 10.25
CA THR A 832 0.84 -20.22 8.77
C THR A 832 -0.59 -20.23 8.21
N CYS A 833 -0.74 -20.20 6.88
CA CYS A 833 -2.04 -20.33 6.20
C CYS A 833 -2.78 -21.66 6.46
N LEU A 834 -2.11 -22.64 7.10
CA LEU A 834 -2.66 -23.90 7.58
C LEU A 834 -3.19 -23.82 9.01
N SER A 835 -3.15 -22.65 9.67
CA SER A 835 -3.71 -22.50 11.03
C SER A 835 -5.23 -22.69 10.97
N PRO A 836 -5.88 -23.11 12.08
CA PRO A 836 -7.33 -23.06 12.18
C PRO A 836 -7.87 -21.72 11.67
N GLY A 837 -8.72 -21.78 10.64
CA GLY A 837 -9.31 -20.62 9.98
C GLY A 837 -8.45 -19.91 8.93
N GLY A 838 -7.26 -20.40 8.65
CA GLY A 838 -6.46 -19.96 7.51
C GLY A 838 -7.09 -20.38 6.17
N ILE A 839 -6.79 -19.65 5.10
CA ILE A 839 -7.32 -19.90 3.75
C ILE A 839 -7.03 -21.33 3.23
N ASN A 840 -5.96 -21.96 3.71
CA ASN A 840 -5.52 -23.30 3.31
C ASN A 840 -5.76 -24.35 4.39
N PHE A 841 -6.56 -24.05 5.42
CA PHE A 841 -6.80 -24.95 6.55
C PHE A 841 -7.34 -26.33 6.12
N PHE A 842 -8.11 -26.39 5.03
CA PHE A 842 -8.59 -27.65 4.44
C PHE A 842 -7.46 -28.67 4.16
N SER A 843 -6.25 -28.19 3.85
CA SER A 843 -5.09 -29.01 3.51
C SER A 843 -4.54 -29.79 4.69
N VAL A 844 -4.80 -29.33 5.93
CA VAL A 844 -4.42 -30.05 7.16
C VAL A 844 -5.08 -31.42 7.19
N PHE A 845 -6.35 -31.51 6.79
CA PHE A 845 -7.08 -32.77 6.75
C PHE A 845 -6.57 -33.70 5.66
N SER A 846 -6.16 -33.15 4.51
CA SER A 846 -5.50 -33.90 3.44
C SER A 846 -4.16 -34.50 3.91
N ASN A 847 -3.40 -33.77 4.73
CA ASN A 847 -2.14 -34.26 5.32
C ASN A 847 -2.33 -35.38 6.34
N ILE A 848 -3.55 -35.58 6.87
CA ILE A 848 -3.89 -36.63 7.84
C ILE A 848 -4.45 -37.85 7.12
N ILE A 849 -5.38 -37.63 6.20
CA ILE A 849 -6.18 -38.70 5.59
C ILE A 849 -5.46 -39.39 4.44
N ASP A 850 -4.66 -38.66 3.67
CA ASP A 850 -3.92 -39.23 2.54
C ASP A 850 -2.62 -39.86 3.03
N ILE A 851 -2.50 -41.18 2.96
CA ILE A 851 -1.37 -41.93 3.55
C ILE A 851 0.00 -41.57 2.93
N ASN A 852 0.00 -40.96 1.74
CA ASN A 852 1.21 -40.51 1.05
C ASN A 852 1.77 -39.20 1.60
N LYS A 853 1.16 -38.60 2.64
CA LYS A 853 1.61 -37.36 3.30
C LYS A 853 1.86 -37.64 4.78
N GLN A 854 2.89 -37.02 5.35
CA GLN A 854 3.24 -37.13 6.76
C GLN A 854 3.77 -35.81 7.28
N VAL A 855 3.52 -35.52 8.55
CA VAL A 855 4.08 -34.34 9.23
C VAL A 855 5.17 -34.80 10.18
N ILE A 856 6.37 -34.23 10.03
CA ILE A 856 7.46 -34.39 10.99
C ILE A 856 7.37 -33.25 11.99
N TYR A 857 7.39 -33.57 13.27
CA TYR A 857 7.64 -32.59 14.33
C TYR A 857 9.00 -32.79 14.97
N GLY A 858 9.69 -31.68 15.24
CA GLY A 858 10.78 -31.61 16.19
C GLY A 858 10.24 -31.17 17.54
N LYS A 859 10.19 -32.09 18.51
CA LYS A 859 9.67 -31.83 19.86
C LYS A 859 10.78 -31.78 20.89
N THR A 860 10.64 -30.94 21.91
CA THR A 860 11.51 -31.01 23.10
C THR A 860 11.23 -32.28 23.89
N ARG A 861 12.08 -32.61 24.88
CA ARG A 861 11.83 -33.72 25.81
C ARG A 861 10.49 -33.61 26.55
N ASP A 862 10.01 -32.39 26.78
CA ASP A 862 8.72 -32.10 27.41
C ASP A 862 7.53 -32.17 26.44
N GLY A 863 7.79 -32.50 25.16
CA GLY A 863 6.75 -32.66 24.14
C GLY A 863 6.39 -31.37 23.38
N TYR A 864 7.04 -30.24 23.67
CA TYR A 864 6.74 -28.98 22.98
C TYR A 864 7.23 -28.99 21.53
N VAL A 865 6.35 -28.67 20.58
CA VAL A 865 6.69 -28.57 19.15
C VAL A 865 7.53 -27.32 18.90
N ARG A 866 8.79 -27.50 18.48
CA ARG A 866 9.72 -26.42 18.13
C ARG A 866 9.87 -26.22 16.63
N ALA A 867 9.67 -27.28 15.87
CA ALA A 867 9.82 -27.27 14.43
C ALA A 867 8.87 -28.27 13.76
N ARG A 868 8.54 -28.03 12.49
CA ARG A 868 7.75 -28.94 11.66
C ARG A 868 8.20 -28.96 10.22
N ALA A 869 7.99 -30.08 9.55
CA ALA A 869 8.02 -30.15 8.10
C ALA A 869 6.93 -31.10 7.60
N LEU A 870 6.29 -30.73 6.49
CA LEU A 870 5.46 -31.65 5.74
C LEU A 870 6.39 -32.43 4.80
N ILE A 871 6.21 -33.73 4.72
CA ILE A 871 6.86 -34.60 3.75
C ILE A 871 5.80 -35.41 3.03
N ALA A 872 6.09 -35.79 1.80
CA ALA A 872 5.18 -36.62 1.01
C ALA A 872 5.94 -37.61 0.15
N ILE A 873 5.28 -38.68 -0.25
CA ILE A 873 5.78 -39.61 -1.26
C ILE A 873 5.15 -39.23 -2.58
N SER A 874 6.01 -38.91 -3.55
CA SER A 874 5.59 -38.66 -4.92
C SER A 874 4.95 -39.90 -5.55
N ASP A 875 4.19 -39.74 -6.64
CA ASP A 875 3.63 -40.88 -7.39
C ASP A 875 4.68 -41.90 -7.86
N ASN A 876 5.91 -41.42 -7.92
CA ASN A 876 7.11 -42.07 -8.37
C ASN A 876 7.93 -42.74 -7.25
N GLY A 877 7.45 -42.70 -6.01
CA GLY A 877 8.04 -43.37 -4.85
C GLY A 877 9.12 -42.60 -4.09
N GLY A 878 9.59 -41.45 -4.60
CA GLY A 878 10.57 -40.62 -3.90
C GLY A 878 9.95 -39.70 -2.84
N ILE A 879 10.71 -39.39 -1.79
CA ILE A 879 10.29 -38.52 -0.68
C ILE A 879 10.53 -37.06 -1.05
N LEU A 880 9.49 -36.25 -1.01
CA LEU A 880 9.53 -34.80 -1.14
C LEU A 880 9.47 -34.16 0.24
N ILE A 881 10.21 -33.07 0.41
CA ILE A 881 10.21 -32.25 1.62
C ILE A 881 9.57 -30.90 1.26
N PHE A 882 8.65 -30.41 2.08
CA PHE A 882 8.06 -29.08 1.92
C PHE A 882 8.72 -28.09 2.88
N HIS A 883 8.33 -26.81 2.81
CA HIS A 883 8.99 -25.77 3.59
C HIS A 883 9.09 -26.12 5.09
N PRO A 884 10.31 -26.19 5.66
CA PRO A 884 10.48 -26.48 7.08
C PRO A 884 10.25 -25.21 7.90
N TYR A 885 9.38 -25.30 8.90
CA TYR A 885 9.10 -24.21 9.83
C TYR A 885 9.76 -24.49 11.18
N SER A 886 10.32 -23.45 11.78
CA SER A 886 10.97 -23.51 13.09
C SER A 886 10.69 -22.23 13.87
N ASN A 887 10.39 -22.35 15.16
CA ASN A 887 10.17 -21.20 16.03
C ASN A 887 11.47 -20.46 16.39
N ASP A 888 12.60 -21.11 16.13
CA ASP A 888 13.93 -20.50 16.22
C ASP A 888 14.79 -20.97 15.04
N SER A 889 15.28 -20.01 14.23
CA SER A 889 16.12 -20.28 13.07
C SER A 889 17.47 -20.89 13.44
N LYS A 890 17.91 -20.76 14.69
CA LYS A 890 19.20 -21.29 15.19
C LYS A 890 19.13 -22.77 15.57
N LEU A 891 17.95 -23.39 15.55
CA LEU A 891 17.77 -24.79 15.96
C LEU A 891 18.50 -25.81 15.06
N GLY A 892 19.06 -25.39 13.93
CA GLY A 892 19.66 -26.33 12.97
C GLY A 892 18.65 -27.33 12.40
N PHE A 893 17.35 -27.03 12.51
CA PHE A 893 16.27 -27.96 12.15
C PHE A 893 16.36 -28.42 10.70
N LYS A 894 16.83 -27.56 9.79
CA LYS A 894 17.05 -27.91 8.38
C LYS A 894 18.06 -29.05 8.22
N ASP A 895 19.17 -28.99 8.94
CA ASP A 895 20.21 -30.02 8.86
C ASP A 895 19.73 -31.32 9.51
N ALA A 896 19.08 -31.23 10.67
CA ALA A 896 18.47 -32.37 11.35
C ALA A 896 17.39 -33.05 10.49
N LEU A 897 16.54 -32.27 9.85
CA LEU A 897 15.50 -32.77 8.95
C LEU A 897 16.09 -33.42 7.70
N LYS A 898 17.16 -32.84 7.14
CA LYS A 898 17.89 -33.42 6.00
C LYS A 898 18.41 -34.82 6.35
N GLU A 899 19.06 -34.95 7.51
CA GLU A 899 19.53 -36.24 8.02
C GLU A 899 18.38 -37.23 8.25
N PHE A 900 17.32 -36.80 8.93
CA PHE A 900 16.14 -37.62 9.19
C PHE A 900 15.53 -38.18 7.89
N VAL A 901 15.37 -37.33 6.87
CA VAL A 901 14.70 -37.73 5.63
C VAL A 901 15.62 -38.59 4.75
N HIS A 902 16.94 -38.38 4.76
CA HIS A 902 17.88 -39.29 4.08
C HIS A 902 17.88 -40.69 4.71
N ASP A 903 17.94 -40.77 6.03
CA ASP A 903 17.87 -42.04 6.75
C ASP A 903 16.54 -42.76 6.51
N LEU A 904 15.43 -42.00 6.52
CA LEU A 904 14.12 -42.53 6.22
C LEU A 904 14.06 -43.07 4.77
N ALA A 905 14.57 -42.31 3.79
CA ALA A 905 14.61 -42.73 2.39
C ALA A 905 15.42 -44.02 2.21
N ALA A 906 16.59 -44.11 2.84
CA ALA A 906 17.43 -45.31 2.81
C ALA A 906 16.70 -46.54 3.37
N LYS A 907 16.01 -46.41 4.52
CA LYS A 907 15.22 -47.49 5.12
C LYS A 907 14.02 -47.90 4.27
N MET A 908 13.46 -46.95 3.54
CA MET A 908 12.34 -47.17 2.62
C MET A 908 12.79 -47.69 1.25
N ASN A 909 14.09 -47.89 1.03
CA ASN A 909 14.65 -48.25 -0.27
C ASN A 909 14.21 -47.26 -1.37
N THR A 910 14.30 -45.96 -1.09
CA THR A 910 13.96 -44.88 -2.01
C THR A 910 14.94 -43.72 -1.89
N VAL A 911 14.69 -42.63 -2.61
CA VAL A 911 15.51 -41.42 -2.62
C VAL A 911 14.71 -40.20 -2.16
N VAL A 912 15.41 -39.21 -1.62
CA VAL A 912 14.87 -37.87 -1.44
C VAL A 912 14.86 -37.18 -2.80
N MET A 913 13.80 -36.45 -3.12
CA MET A 913 13.66 -35.73 -4.37
C MET A 913 13.35 -34.27 -4.05
N SER A 914 13.90 -33.34 -4.82
CA SER A 914 13.60 -31.92 -4.67
C SER A 914 12.39 -31.45 -5.49
N ARG A 915 11.84 -32.29 -6.39
CA ARG A 915 10.59 -32.08 -7.13
C ARG A 915 9.86 -33.39 -7.43
N GLY A 916 8.53 -33.37 -7.47
CA GLY A 916 7.69 -34.50 -7.86
C GLY A 916 6.20 -34.17 -7.72
N ASN A 917 5.32 -34.98 -8.33
CA ASN A 917 3.88 -34.86 -8.15
C ASN A 917 3.40 -35.71 -6.97
N VAL A 918 2.49 -35.18 -6.15
CA VAL A 918 1.87 -35.88 -5.02
C VAL A 918 0.36 -35.79 -5.18
N ASN A 919 -0.25 -36.88 -5.63
CA ASN A 919 -1.70 -36.92 -5.77
C ASN A 919 -2.42 -36.88 -4.41
N THR A 920 -3.64 -36.34 -4.41
CA THR A 920 -4.58 -36.61 -3.33
C THR A 920 -5.14 -38.02 -3.48
N LEU A 921 -5.47 -38.66 -2.37
CA LEU A 921 -5.94 -40.05 -2.36
C LEU A 921 -7.42 -40.09 -1.97
N ILE A 922 -7.75 -39.58 -0.79
CA ILE A 922 -9.11 -39.51 -0.27
C ILE A 922 -9.59 -38.06 -0.24
N ALA A 923 -8.71 -37.11 0.10
CA ALA A 923 -9.07 -35.71 0.12
C ALA A 923 -9.41 -35.18 -1.29
N PRO A 924 -10.40 -34.30 -1.44
CA PRO A 924 -10.80 -33.78 -2.75
C PRO A 924 -9.79 -32.77 -3.33
N ARG A 925 -8.95 -32.18 -2.47
CA ARG A 925 -7.87 -31.25 -2.86
C ARG A 925 -6.82 -31.16 -1.77
N TRP A 926 -5.66 -30.61 -2.12
CA TRP A 926 -4.55 -30.37 -1.21
C TRP A 926 -3.83 -29.07 -1.61
N TYR A 927 -3.34 -28.33 -0.63
CA TYR A 927 -2.52 -27.16 -0.88
C TYR A 927 -1.06 -27.58 -1.02
N ASP A 928 -0.58 -27.56 -2.26
CA ASP A 928 0.80 -27.84 -2.64
C ASP A 928 1.52 -26.50 -2.92
N ASP A 929 2.39 -26.08 -2.00
CA ASP A 929 3.25 -24.90 -2.15
C ASP A 929 4.59 -25.19 -2.83
N GLY A 930 4.78 -26.43 -3.28
CA GLY A 930 5.97 -26.93 -3.92
C GLY A 930 7.01 -27.44 -2.92
N PRO A 931 7.74 -28.52 -3.26
CA PRO A 931 8.81 -29.03 -2.43
C PRO A 931 9.97 -28.05 -2.28
N TYR A 932 10.60 -28.08 -1.12
CA TYR A 932 11.78 -27.33 -0.74
C TYR A 932 13.03 -28.21 -0.88
N ASP A 933 13.98 -27.81 -1.72
CA ASP A 933 15.23 -28.53 -1.93
C ASP A 933 16.19 -28.37 -0.73
N LEU A 934 15.96 -29.19 0.30
CA LEU A 934 16.78 -29.20 1.51
C LEU A 934 18.09 -29.97 1.32
N VAL A 935 18.14 -30.85 0.32
CA VAL A 935 19.25 -31.78 0.11
C VAL A 935 20.39 -31.15 -0.69
N GLU A 936 20.14 -30.01 -1.35
CA GLU A 936 21.08 -29.36 -2.26
C GLU A 936 21.59 -30.31 -3.35
N GLU A 937 20.73 -31.26 -3.76
CA GLU A 937 21.08 -32.40 -4.62
C GLU A 937 21.56 -31.97 -6.01
N PHE A 938 21.33 -30.70 -6.37
CA PHE A 938 21.77 -30.10 -7.62
C PHE A 938 22.73 -28.91 -7.38
N PRO A 939 24.00 -29.16 -7.00
CA PRO A 939 25.02 -28.11 -6.86
C PRO A 939 25.16 -27.24 -8.11
N PHE A 940 24.87 -27.81 -9.28
CA PHE A 940 24.92 -27.09 -10.55
C PHE A 940 23.91 -25.92 -10.61
N ALA A 941 22.81 -25.99 -9.87
CA ALA A 941 21.79 -24.94 -9.87
C ALA A 941 22.14 -23.72 -8.99
N LYS A 942 23.10 -23.87 -8.05
CA LYS A 942 23.52 -22.78 -7.15
C LYS A 942 24.09 -21.58 -7.91
N ASP A 943 23.79 -20.36 -7.46
CA ASP A 943 24.38 -19.14 -8.02
C ASP A 943 25.91 -19.23 -8.01
N GLY A 944 26.53 -18.94 -9.15
CA GLY A 944 27.99 -18.99 -9.32
C GLY A 944 28.60 -20.38 -9.49
N SER A 945 27.80 -21.45 -9.58
CA SER A 945 28.32 -22.81 -9.86
C SER A 945 29.18 -22.84 -11.12
N GLU A 946 30.10 -23.80 -11.21
CA GLU A 946 30.91 -23.98 -12.42
C GLU A 946 30.05 -24.23 -13.65
N PHE A 947 28.98 -25.01 -13.50
CA PHE A 947 28.01 -25.25 -14.57
C PHE A 947 27.40 -23.93 -15.08
N ARG A 948 26.90 -23.06 -14.18
CA ARG A 948 26.28 -21.79 -14.57
C ARG A 948 27.27 -20.78 -15.16
N ARG A 949 28.51 -20.73 -14.64
CA ARG A 949 29.57 -19.86 -15.18
C ARG A 949 30.00 -20.21 -16.60
N ASN A 950 29.80 -21.47 -17.01
CA ASN A 950 30.16 -21.95 -18.34
C ASN A 950 28.96 -22.18 -19.27
N LEU A 951 27.73 -22.06 -18.77
CA LEU A 951 26.50 -22.32 -19.51
C LEU A 951 26.43 -21.58 -20.86
N LEU A 952 26.83 -20.30 -20.89
CA LEU A 952 26.82 -19.46 -22.09
C LEU A 952 28.04 -19.67 -23.01
N LYS A 953 29.03 -20.47 -22.58
CA LYS A 953 30.28 -20.70 -23.32
C LYS A 953 30.27 -22.03 -24.07
N TRP A 954 29.53 -23.01 -23.59
CA TRP A 954 29.47 -24.34 -24.18
C TRP A 954 28.67 -24.35 -25.49
N ASN A 955 29.13 -25.14 -26.46
CA ASN A 955 28.31 -25.47 -27.62
C ASN A 955 27.22 -26.50 -27.26
N ALA A 956 26.32 -26.81 -28.20
CA ALA A 956 25.17 -27.68 -27.91
C ALA A 956 25.55 -29.10 -27.41
N SER A 957 26.61 -29.69 -27.98
CA SER A 957 27.07 -31.03 -27.58
C SER A 957 27.74 -31.02 -26.20
N GLU A 958 28.56 -30.00 -25.93
CA GLU A 958 29.21 -29.81 -24.64
C GLU A 958 28.18 -29.55 -23.54
N LEU A 959 27.19 -28.70 -23.80
CA LEU A 959 26.14 -28.38 -22.84
C LEU A 959 25.30 -29.62 -22.51
N LEU A 960 24.89 -30.41 -23.51
CA LEU A 960 24.13 -31.66 -23.26
C LEU A 960 24.94 -32.64 -22.40
N SER A 961 26.22 -32.88 -22.73
CA SER A 961 27.07 -33.78 -21.95
C SER A 961 27.28 -33.30 -20.51
N ASN A 962 27.48 -31.99 -20.30
CA ASN A 962 27.58 -31.43 -18.96
C ASN A 962 26.25 -31.45 -18.20
N MET A 963 25.11 -31.30 -18.89
CA MET A 963 23.79 -31.45 -18.30
C MET A 963 23.57 -32.88 -17.81
N GLU A 964 23.90 -33.89 -18.63
CA GLU A 964 23.80 -35.31 -18.25
C GLU A 964 24.65 -35.61 -17.03
N LYS A 965 25.92 -35.19 -17.04
CA LYS A 965 26.84 -35.34 -15.91
C LYS A 965 26.34 -34.64 -14.63
N ALA A 966 25.75 -33.46 -14.77
CA ALA A 966 25.26 -32.67 -13.64
C ALA A 966 24.07 -33.32 -12.90
N VAL A 967 23.41 -34.30 -13.52
CA VAL A 967 22.27 -35.01 -12.94
C VAL A 967 22.53 -36.52 -12.79
N GLU A 968 23.78 -36.97 -12.90
CA GLU A 968 24.12 -38.36 -12.60
C GLU A 968 23.92 -38.68 -11.11
N PRO A 969 23.43 -39.90 -10.77
CA PRO A 969 23.07 -41.00 -11.66
C PRO A 969 21.63 -40.94 -12.21
N ILE A 970 20.85 -39.90 -11.88
CA ILE A 970 19.41 -39.78 -12.17
C ILE A 970 19.12 -39.62 -13.67
N GLY A 971 20.01 -38.93 -14.40
CA GLY A 971 19.88 -38.67 -15.84
C GLY A 971 18.87 -37.57 -16.19
N LEU A 972 18.84 -37.15 -17.46
CA LEU A 972 17.90 -36.15 -17.97
C LEU A 972 16.50 -36.75 -18.18
N ASN A 973 15.59 -36.45 -17.25
CA ASN A 973 14.23 -36.96 -17.26
C ASN A 973 13.25 -35.89 -16.72
N GLU A 974 11.96 -36.25 -16.64
CA GLU A 974 10.89 -35.37 -16.16
C GLU A 974 11.16 -34.75 -14.77
N ARG A 975 11.98 -35.42 -13.92
CA ARG A 975 12.34 -34.94 -12.59
C ARG A 975 13.47 -33.91 -12.63
N THR A 976 14.45 -34.07 -13.51
CA THR A 976 15.68 -33.27 -13.52
C THR A 976 15.64 -32.05 -14.45
N ILE A 977 14.86 -32.13 -15.53
CA ILE A 977 14.66 -31.03 -16.49
C ILE A 977 14.15 -29.73 -15.84
N PRO A 978 13.16 -29.78 -14.93
CA PRO A 978 12.68 -28.58 -14.25
C PRO A 978 13.77 -27.73 -13.59
N PHE A 979 14.91 -28.31 -13.15
CA PHE A 979 16.02 -27.56 -12.55
C PHE A 979 16.73 -26.67 -13.57
N PHE A 980 16.99 -27.21 -14.77
CA PHE A 980 17.58 -26.44 -15.87
C PHE A 980 16.65 -25.32 -16.34
N ILE A 981 15.33 -25.57 -16.39
CA ILE A 981 14.36 -24.54 -16.76
C ILE A 981 14.30 -23.41 -15.73
N SER A 982 14.47 -23.72 -14.44
CA SER A 982 14.45 -22.70 -13.38
C SER A 982 15.72 -21.86 -13.28
N LEU A 983 16.75 -22.14 -14.07
CA LEU A 983 17.95 -21.32 -14.11
C LEU A 983 17.62 -19.92 -14.65
N PRO A 984 18.07 -18.82 -14.00
CA PRO A 984 17.86 -17.47 -14.52
C PRO A 984 18.37 -17.29 -15.96
N GLU A 985 19.46 -17.97 -16.30
CA GLU A 985 20.09 -17.93 -17.61
C GLU A 985 19.26 -18.60 -18.72
N MET A 986 18.19 -19.33 -18.38
CA MET A 986 17.27 -19.96 -19.34
C MET A 986 16.69 -18.95 -20.34
N LYS A 987 16.51 -17.70 -19.92
CA LYS A 987 15.96 -16.61 -20.74
C LYS A 987 16.96 -16.02 -21.73
N ASP A 988 18.26 -16.22 -21.48
CA ASP A 988 19.36 -15.67 -22.27
C ASP A 988 20.09 -16.76 -23.08
N CYS A 989 19.94 -18.04 -22.72
CA CYS A 989 20.66 -19.15 -23.32
C CYS A 989 19.82 -19.93 -24.33
N ARG A 990 19.78 -19.46 -25.58
CA ARG A 990 19.07 -20.13 -26.69
C ARG A 990 19.43 -21.61 -26.85
N ILE A 991 20.71 -21.94 -26.72
CA ILE A 991 21.21 -23.32 -26.88
C ILE A 991 20.59 -24.26 -25.83
N LEU A 992 20.49 -23.81 -24.57
CA LEU A 992 19.86 -24.60 -23.50
C LEU A 992 18.38 -24.90 -23.83
N VAL A 993 17.66 -23.90 -24.33
CA VAL A 993 16.24 -24.06 -24.72
C VAL A 993 16.09 -25.07 -25.85
N GLU A 994 16.97 -25.02 -26.85
CA GLU A 994 17.02 -25.96 -27.98
C GLU A 994 17.30 -27.40 -27.52
N ILE A 995 18.29 -27.60 -26.63
CA ILE A 995 18.62 -28.92 -26.07
C ILE A 995 17.46 -29.51 -25.26
N LEU A 996 16.76 -28.68 -24.49
CA LEU A 996 15.66 -29.14 -23.64
C LEU A 996 14.41 -29.53 -24.46
N PHE A 997 14.22 -28.97 -25.65
CA PHE A 997 12.99 -29.11 -26.43
C PHE A 997 12.52 -30.54 -26.73
N PRO A 998 13.38 -31.50 -27.16
CA PRO A 998 12.98 -32.89 -27.35
C PRO A 998 12.43 -33.52 -26.07
N TYR A 999 12.91 -33.08 -24.91
CA TYR A 999 12.43 -33.57 -23.64
C TYR A 999 11.12 -32.89 -23.21
N ILE A 1000 10.96 -31.58 -23.44
CA ILE A 1000 9.70 -30.86 -23.17
C ILE A 1000 8.55 -31.40 -24.01
N THR A 1001 8.82 -31.77 -25.26
CA THR A 1001 7.81 -32.41 -26.12
C THR A 1001 7.39 -33.78 -25.57
N LYS A 1002 8.35 -34.56 -25.06
CA LYS A 1002 8.13 -35.91 -24.51
C LYS A 1002 7.49 -35.95 -23.11
N PHE A 1003 7.90 -35.11 -22.17
CA PHE A 1003 7.53 -35.22 -20.74
C PHE A 1003 6.43 -34.24 -20.31
N ASN A 1004 5.57 -34.63 -19.36
CA ASN A 1004 4.49 -33.80 -18.84
C ASN A 1004 4.95 -33.03 -17.61
N LEU A 1005 5.69 -31.95 -17.85
CA LEU A 1005 6.23 -31.13 -16.77
C LEU A 1005 5.15 -30.44 -15.93
N ALA A 1006 5.47 -30.20 -14.66
CA ALA A 1006 4.66 -29.36 -13.78
C ALA A 1006 4.38 -27.98 -14.39
N SER A 1007 3.18 -27.44 -14.13
CA SER A 1007 2.68 -26.23 -14.80
C SER A 1007 3.63 -25.04 -14.75
N ASN A 1008 4.26 -24.78 -13.60
CA ASN A 1008 5.19 -23.67 -13.45
C ASN A 1008 6.48 -23.85 -14.28
N SER A 1009 7.02 -25.06 -14.33
CA SER A 1009 8.21 -25.36 -15.14
C SER A 1009 7.88 -25.33 -16.63
N PHE A 1010 6.73 -25.86 -17.03
CA PHE A 1010 6.30 -25.75 -18.41
C PHE A 1010 6.09 -24.29 -18.81
N TYR A 1011 5.41 -23.49 -17.97
CA TYR A 1011 5.21 -22.06 -18.20
C TYR A 1011 6.54 -21.30 -18.32
N ALA A 1012 7.50 -21.56 -17.43
CA ALA A 1012 8.82 -20.92 -17.46
C ALA A 1012 9.57 -21.25 -18.77
N TYR A 1013 9.50 -22.49 -19.26
CA TYR A 1013 10.07 -22.88 -20.55
C TYR A 1013 9.39 -22.13 -21.71
N ILE A 1014 8.06 -22.00 -21.67
CA ILE A 1014 7.31 -21.25 -22.69
C ILE A 1014 7.65 -19.75 -22.67
N GLN A 1015 7.81 -19.15 -21.49
CA GLN A 1015 8.26 -17.76 -21.37
C GLN A 1015 9.65 -17.56 -21.97
N ALA A 1016 10.58 -18.48 -21.72
CA ALA A 1016 11.91 -18.44 -22.33
C ALA A 1016 11.83 -18.51 -23.87
N LEU A 1017 10.96 -19.37 -24.44
CA LEU A 1017 10.73 -19.41 -25.89
C LEU A 1017 10.20 -18.08 -26.45
N ILE A 1018 9.30 -17.40 -25.72
CA ILE A 1018 8.73 -16.10 -26.12
C ILE A 1018 9.82 -15.01 -26.09
N GLU A 1019 10.56 -14.92 -24.97
CA GLU A 1019 11.60 -13.90 -24.77
C GLU A 1019 12.76 -14.06 -25.78
N LEU A 1020 13.10 -15.29 -26.15
CA LEU A 1020 14.11 -15.61 -27.17
C LEU A 1020 13.59 -15.56 -28.62
N GLY A 1021 12.30 -15.24 -28.82
CA GLY A 1021 11.70 -15.14 -30.16
C GLY A 1021 11.62 -16.47 -30.93
N MET A 1022 11.52 -17.61 -30.24
CA MET A 1022 11.57 -18.96 -30.82
C MET A 1022 10.19 -19.47 -31.28
N ALA A 1023 9.53 -18.71 -32.15
CA ALA A 1023 8.14 -18.91 -32.55
C ALA A 1023 7.83 -20.31 -33.14
N ASP A 1024 8.77 -20.94 -33.85
CA ASP A 1024 8.52 -22.24 -34.49
C ASP A 1024 8.43 -23.41 -33.49
N MET A 1025 9.26 -23.39 -32.46
CA MET A 1025 9.19 -24.38 -31.37
C MET A 1025 7.93 -24.17 -30.54
N LEU A 1026 7.56 -22.91 -30.33
CA LEU A 1026 6.33 -22.55 -29.64
C LEU A 1026 5.08 -23.04 -30.38
N ARG A 1027 5.06 -22.93 -31.73
CA ARG A 1027 3.99 -23.51 -32.57
C ARG A 1027 3.92 -25.03 -32.47
N LYS A 1028 5.07 -25.72 -32.42
CA LYS A 1028 5.13 -27.18 -32.25
C LYS A 1028 4.58 -27.64 -30.88
N LEU A 1029 4.75 -26.82 -29.83
CA LEU A 1029 4.20 -27.10 -28.50
C LEU A 1029 2.74 -26.65 -28.32
N LEU A 1030 2.16 -25.91 -29.27
CA LEU A 1030 0.81 -25.36 -29.14
C LEU A 1030 -0.27 -26.40 -28.77
N PRO A 1031 -0.31 -27.62 -29.35
CA PRO A 1031 -1.27 -28.64 -28.91
C PRO A 1031 -1.14 -28.97 -27.43
N LYS A 1032 0.10 -29.21 -26.97
CA LYS A 1032 0.43 -29.51 -25.58
C LYS A 1032 0.11 -28.36 -24.63
N ILE A 1033 0.36 -27.11 -25.04
CA ILE A 1033 -0.02 -25.91 -24.27
C ILE A 1033 -1.54 -25.88 -24.12
N VAL A 1034 -2.31 -26.08 -25.20
CA VAL A 1034 -3.78 -26.07 -25.13
C VAL A 1034 -4.29 -27.16 -24.20
N ASP A 1035 -3.78 -28.38 -24.31
CA ASP A 1035 -4.18 -29.51 -23.46
C ASP A 1035 -3.84 -29.23 -21.98
N HIS A 1036 -2.66 -28.68 -21.72
CA HIS A 1036 -2.22 -28.29 -20.39
C HIS A 1036 -3.13 -27.21 -19.77
N VAL A 1037 -3.47 -26.16 -20.52
CA VAL A 1037 -4.34 -25.08 -20.02
C VAL A 1037 -5.78 -25.55 -19.82
N LEU A 1038 -6.26 -26.49 -20.63
CA LEU A 1038 -7.54 -27.15 -20.42
C LEU A 1038 -7.52 -28.09 -19.22
N SER A 1039 -6.37 -28.65 -18.81
CA SER A 1039 -6.29 -29.47 -17.60
C SER A 1039 -6.34 -28.62 -16.32
N ILE A 1040 -5.58 -27.51 -16.26
CA ILE A 1040 -5.54 -26.60 -15.08
C ILE A 1040 -6.91 -26.00 -14.78
N SER A 1041 -7.72 -25.74 -15.79
CA SER A 1041 -9.02 -25.12 -15.59
C SER A 1041 -10.01 -25.99 -14.84
N TYR A 1042 -9.88 -27.31 -14.90
CA TYR A 1042 -10.68 -28.22 -14.09
C TYR A 1042 -10.32 -28.15 -12.59
N GLU A 1043 -9.11 -27.69 -12.26
CA GLU A 1043 -8.62 -27.57 -10.87
C GLU A 1043 -9.04 -26.25 -10.20
N GLY A 1044 -9.76 -25.36 -10.91
CA GLY A 1044 -10.28 -24.11 -10.34
C GLY A 1044 -9.22 -23.04 -10.07
N ASN A 1045 -7.98 -23.21 -10.53
CA ASN A 1045 -6.89 -22.26 -10.30
C ASN A 1045 -6.91 -21.09 -11.31
N TYR A 1046 -7.84 -20.17 -11.09
CA TYR A 1046 -8.14 -19.05 -11.99
C TYR A 1046 -6.92 -18.18 -12.38
N TRP A 1047 -6.12 -17.77 -11.38
CA TRP A 1047 -4.95 -16.89 -11.58
C TRP A 1047 -3.89 -17.50 -12.49
N THR A 1048 -3.78 -18.83 -12.48
CA THR A 1048 -2.82 -19.55 -13.32
C THR A 1048 -3.27 -19.56 -14.78
N ILE A 1049 -4.58 -19.68 -15.03
CA ILE A 1049 -5.15 -19.67 -16.39
C ILE A 1049 -4.90 -18.32 -17.09
N GLN A 1050 -4.99 -17.20 -16.38
CA GLN A 1050 -4.80 -15.87 -16.98
C GLN A 1050 -3.42 -15.75 -17.65
N LYS A 1051 -2.35 -16.15 -16.96
CA LYS A 1051 -0.98 -16.14 -17.49
C LYS A 1051 -0.85 -17.01 -18.75
N TRP A 1052 -1.48 -18.17 -18.74
CA TRP A 1052 -1.50 -19.08 -19.89
C TRP A 1052 -2.33 -18.56 -21.07
N VAL A 1053 -3.41 -17.84 -20.79
CA VAL A 1053 -4.21 -17.19 -21.83
C VAL A 1053 -3.41 -16.09 -22.53
N GLU A 1054 -2.59 -15.31 -21.80
CA GLU A 1054 -1.68 -14.34 -22.40
C GLU A 1054 -0.66 -15.01 -23.33
N VAL A 1055 -0.07 -16.13 -22.89
CA VAL A 1055 0.80 -16.96 -23.74
C VAL A 1055 0.05 -17.43 -24.99
N LEU A 1056 -1.16 -17.96 -24.86
CA LEU A 1056 -1.95 -18.42 -26.01
C LEU A 1056 -2.35 -17.28 -26.95
N LEU A 1057 -2.55 -16.06 -26.45
CA LEU A 1057 -2.86 -14.89 -27.28
C LEU A 1057 -1.70 -14.57 -28.22
N GLU A 1058 -0.45 -14.63 -27.73
CA GLU A 1058 0.75 -14.39 -28.54
C GLU A 1058 0.94 -15.47 -29.62
N ILE A 1059 0.58 -16.73 -29.34
CA ILE A 1059 0.83 -17.86 -30.25
C ILE A 1059 -0.32 -18.09 -31.22
N SER A 1060 -1.54 -18.14 -30.69
CA SER A 1060 -2.76 -18.51 -31.41
C SER A 1060 -3.99 -17.92 -30.73
N PRO A 1061 -4.39 -16.69 -31.10
CA PRO A 1061 -5.59 -16.03 -30.59
C PRO A 1061 -6.86 -16.90 -30.73
N VAL A 1062 -6.94 -17.75 -31.77
CA VAL A 1062 -8.05 -18.71 -31.94
C VAL A 1062 -8.11 -19.71 -30.78
N LYS A 1063 -6.97 -20.30 -30.42
CA LYS A 1063 -6.90 -21.29 -29.34
C LYS A 1063 -7.10 -20.64 -27.99
N ALA A 1064 -6.54 -19.44 -27.76
CA ALA A 1064 -6.82 -18.63 -26.57
C ALA A 1064 -8.33 -18.44 -26.37
N LEU A 1065 -9.03 -17.98 -27.42
CA LEU A 1065 -10.48 -17.78 -27.36
C LEU A 1065 -11.25 -19.08 -27.09
N ASN A 1066 -10.83 -20.19 -27.70
CA ASN A 1066 -11.47 -21.49 -27.48
C ASN A 1066 -11.29 -21.97 -26.03
N VAL A 1067 -10.10 -21.79 -25.45
CA VAL A 1067 -9.81 -22.11 -24.05
C VAL A 1067 -10.64 -21.25 -23.11
N ILE A 1068 -10.70 -19.93 -23.32
CA ILE A 1068 -11.53 -19.02 -22.50
C ILE A 1068 -13.00 -19.45 -22.55
N LYS A 1069 -13.51 -19.85 -23.72
CA LYS A 1069 -14.91 -20.30 -23.88
C LYS A 1069 -15.19 -21.66 -23.25
N LYS A 1070 -14.27 -22.62 -23.35
CA LYS A 1070 -14.44 -23.96 -22.76
C LYS A 1070 -14.37 -23.94 -21.25
N ASN A 1071 -13.57 -23.03 -20.69
CA ASN A 1071 -13.33 -22.95 -19.25
C ASN A 1071 -14.24 -21.95 -18.53
N ARG A 1072 -15.36 -21.55 -19.13
CA ARG A 1072 -16.29 -20.62 -18.49
C ARG A 1072 -16.91 -21.30 -17.28
N SER A 1073 -17.13 -20.55 -16.21
CA SER A 1073 -17.85 -21.06 -15.04
C SER A 1073 -19.23 -21.59 -15.49
N PRO A 1074 -19.72 -22.73 -14.96
CA PRO A 1074 -21.05 -23.24 -15.27
C PRO A 1074 -22.16 -22.21 -15.04
N TYR A 1075 -21.93 -21.26 -14.13
CA TYR A 1075 -22.85 -20.18 -13.77
C TYR A 1075 -22.80 -18.98 -14.74
N CYS A 1076 -21.84 -18.95 -15.67
CA CYS A 1076 -21.71 -17.88 -16.65
C CYS A 1076 -22.51 -18.18 -17.92
N SER A 1077 -23.73 -17.66 -18.01
CA SER A 1077 -24.59 -17.83 -19.20
C SER A 1077 -24.13 -16.93 -20.36
N SER A 1078 -23.58 -15.75 -20.05
CA SER A 1078 -23.21 -14.69 -21.00
C SER A 1078 -21.83 -14.07 -20.67
N TRP A 1079 -21.22 -13.34 -21.62
CA TRP A 1079 -19.92 -12.68 -21.35
C TRP A 1079 -20.05 -11.60 -20.27
N GLU A 1080 -21.26 -11.09 -20.09
CA GLU A 1080 -21.65 -10.15 -19.07
C GLU A 1080 -21.62 -10.77 -17.65
N ASP A 1081 -21.68 -12.11 -17.53
CA ASP A 1081 -21.56 -12.84 -16.27
C ASP A 1081 -20.11 -13.22 -15.93
N GLU A 1082 -19.21 -13.12 -16.91
CA GLU A 1082 -17.81 -13.56 -16.80
C GLU A 1082 -16.93 -12.51 -16.09
N GLU A 1083 -15.80 -12.97 -15.54
CA GLU A 1083 -14.83 -12.08 -14.89
C GLU A 1083 -14.16 -11.12 -15.88
N GLY A 1084 -13.93 -9.87 -15.46
CA GLY A 1084 -13.42 -8.79 -16.29
C GLY A 1084 -12.15 -9.15 -17.07
N GLU A 1085 -11.14 -9.75 -16.42
CA GLU A 1085 -9.87 -10.08 -17.05
C GLU A 1085 -10.02 -11.13 -18.17
N ARG A 1086 -10.94 -12.08 -18.03
CA ARG A 1086 -11.26 -13.06 -19.09
C ARG A 1086 -12.00 -12.45 -20.24
N VAL A 1087 -12.92 -11.53 -19.97
CA VAL A 1087 -13.61 -10.78 -21.01
C VAL A 1087 -12.60 -9.90 -21.77
N ALA A 1088 -11.67 -9.26 -21.07
CA ALA A 1088 -10.59 -8.48 -21.67
C ALA A 1088 -9.69 -9.34 -22.57
N ALA A 1089 -9.28 -10.53 -22.08
CA ALA A 1089 -8.51 -11.49 -22.88
C ALA A 1089 -9.28 -12.00 -24.10
N ALA A 1090 -10.58 -12.26 -23.98
CA ALA A 1090 -11.43 -12.60 -25.12
C ALA A 1090 -11.52 -11.45 -26.13
N GLY A 1091 -11.60 -10.21 -25.65
CA GLY A 1091 -11.52 -9.01 -26.47
C GLY A 1091 -10.22 -8.90 -27.24
N ARG A 1092 -9.07 -9.14 -26.58
CA ARG A 1092 -7.75 -9.23 -27.21
C ARG A 1092 -7.71 -10.30 -28.30
N ALA A 1093 -8.22 -11.49 -28.00
CA ALA A 1093 -8.29 -12.58 -28.96
C ALA A 1093 -9.10 -12.18 -30.20
N TYR A 1094 -10.31 -11.64 -30.01
CA TYR A 1094 -11.13 -11.16 -31.14
C TYR A 1094 -10.45 -10.05 -31.93
N PHE A 1095 -9.74 -9.14 -31.25
CA PHE A 1095 -9.00 -8.06 -31.90
C PHE A 1095 -7.89 -8.60 -32.81
N MET A 1096 -7.05 -9.50 -32.29
CA MET A 1096 -5.98 -10.15 -33.05
C MET A 1096 -6.50 -11.02 -34.20
N LEU A 1097 -7.74 -11.53 -34.09
CA LEU A 1097 -8.43 -12.25 -35.16
C LEU A 1097 -9.14 -11.33 -36.17
N ASN A 1098 -8.92 -10.02 -36.11
CA ASN A 1098 -9.60 -9.00 -36.94
C ASN A 1098 -11.14 -9.02 -36.83
N ARG A 1099 -11.68 -9.49 -35.69
CA ARG A 1099 -13.13 -9.51 -35.39
C ARG A 1099 -13.52 -8.28 -34.55
N ARG A 1100 -13.37 -7.11 -35.17
CA ARG A 1100 -13.46 -5.79 -34.53
C ARG A 1100 -14.75 -5.56 -33.72
N LYS A 1101 -15.92 -5.92 -34.27
CA LYS A 1101 -17.21 -5.73 -33.58
C LYS A 1101 -17.29 -6.54 -32.29
N GLN A 1102 -16.85 -7.79 -32.32
CA GLN A 1102 -16.83 -8.67 -31.15
C GLN A 1102 -15.80 -8.18 -30.13
N ALA A 1103 -14.62 -7.74 -30.58
CA ALA A 1103 -13.60 -7.17 -29.71
C ALA A 1103 -14.09 -5.91 -28.98
N ALA A 1104 -14.71 -4.97 -29.69
CA ALA A 1104 -15.31 -3.77 -29.11
C ALA A 1104 -16.39 -4.12 -28.07
N LYS A 1105 -17.27 -5.09 -28.38
CA LYS A 1105 -18.27 -5.58 -27.43
C LYS A 1105 -17.60 -6.13 -26.16
N MET A 1106 -16.60 -6.99 -26.30
CA MET A 1106 -15.90 -7.58 -25.14
C MET A 1106 -15.17 -6.51 -24.32
N PHE A 1107 -14.43 -5.60 -24.95
CA PHE A 1107 -13.75 -4.53 -24.21
C PHE A 1107 -14.74 -3.63 -23.46
N SER A 1108 -15.89 -3.33 -24.06
CA SER A 1108 -16.95 -2.58 -23.37
C SER A 1108 -17.50 -3.31 -22.14
N ILE A 1109 -17.70 -4.62 -22.23
CA ILE A 1109 -18.14 -5.43 -21.07
C ILE A 1109 -17.04 -5.44 -20.00
N ALA A 1110 -15.78 -5.66 -20.39
CA ALA A 1110 -14.64 -5.73 -19.48
C ALA A 1110 -14.43 -4.41 -18.70
N ILE A 1111 -14.56 -3.24 -19.35
CA ILE A 1111 -14.41 -1.93 -18.69
C ILE A 1111 -15.42 -1.73 -17.55
N ASN A 1112 -16.60 -2.33 -17.65
CA ASN A 1112 -17.64 -2.25 -16.64
C ASN A 1112 -17.47 -3.28 -15.50
N LYS A 1113 -16.37 -4.05 -15.50
CA LYS A 1113 -16.04 -5.07 -14.51
C LYS A 1113 -14.76 -4.69 -13.74
N CYS A 1114 -14.45 -5.46 -12.70
CA CYS A 1114 -13.16 -5.35 -12.02
C CYS A 1114 -12.03 -5.80 -12.97
N LEU A 1115 -11.07 -4.91 -13.20
CA LEU A 1115 -9.89 -5.11 -14.04
C LEU A 1115 -8.69 -4.54 -13.29
N SER A 1116 -7.50 -5.09 -13.53
CA SER A 1116 -6.25 -4.41 -13.26
C SER A 1116 -6.17 -3.11 -14.08
N ASP A 1117 -5.46 -2.10 -13.55
CA ASP A 1117 -5.33 -0.80 -14.23
C ASP A 1117 -4.76 -0.95 -15.65
N LYS A 1118 -3.76 -1.81 -15.82
CA LYS A 1118 -3.16 -2.15 -17.12
C LYS A 1118 -4.19 -2.71 -18.10
N SER A 1119 -5.05 -3.64 -17.67
CA SER A 1119 -6.10 -4.21 -18.52
C SER A 1119 -7.21 -3.21 -18.82
N ARG A 1120 -7.58 -2.35 -17.87
CA ARG A 1120 -8.58 -1.30 -18.06
C ARG A 1120 -8.11 -0.24 -19.06
N GLU A 1121 -6.87 0.22 -18.95
CA GLU A 1121 -6.27 1.16 -19.90
C GLU A 1121 -6.24 0.56 -21.31
N PHE A 1122 -5.77 -0.68 -21.43
CA PHE A 1122 -5.76 -1.42 -22.69
C PHE A 1122 -7.17 -1.52 -23.30
N CYS A 1123 -8.17 -1.98 -22.54
CA CYS A 1123 -9.54 -2.13 -23.04
C CYS A 1123 -10.14 -0.78 -23.46
N THR A 1124 -9.89 0.27 -22.68
CA THR A 1124 -10.39 1.63 -22.98
C THR A 1124 -9.77 2.18 -24.26
N HIS A 1125 -8.46 2.01 -24.43
CA HIS A 1125 -7.75 2.44 -25.63
C HIS A 1125 -8.27 1.73 -26.88
N TYR A 1126 -8.35 0.39 -26.86
CA TYR A 1126 -8.79 -0.37 -28.02
C TYR A 1126 -10.30 -0.27 -28.28
N SER A 1127 -11.13 -0.11 -27.25
CA SER A 1127 -12.56 0.16 -27.43
C SER A 1127 -12.79 1.47 -28.18
N LYS A 1128 -12.03 2.53 -27.84
CA LYS A 1128 -12.10 3.82 -28.57
C LYS A 1128 -11.67 3.67 -30.02
N LEU A 1129 -10.53 3.03 -30.28
CA LEU A 1129 -10.01 2.79 -31.64
C LEU A 1129 -10.99 1.99 -32.52
N LEU A 1130 -11.64 0.99 -31.94
CA LEU A 1130 -12.58 0.13 -32.68
C LEU A 1130 -13.94 0.79 -32.92
N ASN A 1131 -14.31 1.82 -32.16
CA ASN A 1131 -15.54 2.60 -32.39
C ASN A 1131 -15.34 3.75 -33.40
N THR A 1132 -14.10 4.14 -33.68
CA THR A 1132 -13.77 5.17 -34.69
C THR A 1132 -13.64 4.64 -36.12
N HIS A 1133 -13.71 3.32 -36.32
CA HIS A 1133 -13.58 2.63 -37.61
C HIS A 1133 -14.76 1.71 -37.84
#